data_AF-U6GN31-F1
#
_entry.id   AF-U6GN31-F1
#
_cell.length_a   1.000
_cell.length_b   1.000
_cell.length_c   1.000
_cell.angle_alpha   90.00
_cell.angle_beta   90.00
_cell.angle_gamma   90.00
#
_symmetry.space_group_name_H-M   'P 1'
#
loop_
_entity.id
_entity.type
_entity.pdbx_description
1 polymer ?
#
loop_
_entity_poly.entity_id
_entity_poly.type
_entity_poly.pdbx_seq_one_letter_code
_entity_poly.pdbx_strand_id
1 'polypeptide(L)'
;PESMDAFSYQEVVLPGQILASVLKDALFAALIKLRTQYMMELRQVKAAGHDPTLVISSNKFFDAATERCASEIGHKINYFMATGNIRTTQLDLQQLSGWTVTADRLNLNRFLSHFRAVHRGQFFAQMKTTAAVAAVRLFMKLRGACVDLEGVSGLPPSDLGASAGGEALGQVGRGSVKCIPLVVDGVVVCKIPKAEFKFWFDQLRHAKGCGLEGFKTHWELVGFDEGSLEFIGPLQQPWMSIACRDRNVAINERSMRAHLPIIEELLRDQCIGGNKAEAALNHSNLERLENSYQALIDEESNMPRHMSDPKTLGSVKEAREALSISHVPLHYDYVELSPTAFLSVTAALTPFSNHNQSPRNIYQCQMLKQTMGTPFHAIPFRHDNKAYRLITPQKPLLRTRDYRQIDFDDYPTGVNAVVAVMCYTGFDMEDAMILNKSSVERGLFHGCVYKTKIIDAAPSGSRAQDAEEYQFTNTSKLGRKCIPSLDADGFPAIGAKVTQGKTLCRSQRHTHSTAIQAPAQQTFYKDDEPAYVDGVTLTSAPAPAEERVLKTGLRGCRASLRLRSVRKPIIGDKFASRHGQKGILSMLWPHEDMPFSESGLVPDILFNPHGFPSRMTIGMLIESMAGKAAAVHGAFQDATAFREFKKQQKTGNRWIDQEGHHGYVLRGERYRTPEEEAMAQEQGDTPVDYFGKALLASGYQYYGREELYSGVYGVPLTCHIFTGLIYYQRLRHMVTDKAQVRATGPIDSLTHQPVKGRKRHGGVRFGEMERDALIAHGAAALLQDRLLHCSDGHRAFCCPSCGSILSPAQSPHLKGRSVGGKRPVPLCRICAVPCRLVQLPYIFRYLSNELASMNVTVRLELDHLGFPVKRDLEVHPKQLQDGTIGRSGYAGAGTDQVPFPSRQEPRRARGNAG
;
A
#
# COMPACT_ATOMS: atom_id res chain seq x y z
N PRO A 1 6.39 15.86 33.13
CA PRO A 1 5.44 14.76 32.85
C PRO A 1 6.08 13.86 31.79
N GLU A 2 6.05 12.55 32.01
CA GLU A 2 6.59 11.59 31.05
C GLU A 2 5.68 11.54 29.81
N SER A 3 6.27 11.62 28.62
CA SER A 3 5.51 11.55 27.38
C SER A 3 5.32 10.10 26.96
N MET A 4 4.08 9.62 26.96
CA MET A 4 3.73 8.28 26.45
C MET A 4 4.02 8.13 24.95
N ASP A 5 4.24 9.24 24.24
CA ASP A 5 4.62 9.26 22.82
C ASP A 5 6.12 9.05 22.59
N ALA A 6 6.95 9.20 23.62
CA ALA A 6 8.37 8.93 23.50
C ALA A 6 8.62 7.41 23.47
N PHE A 7 9.46 6.95 22.53
CA PHE A 7 9.84 5.55 22.42
C PHE A 7 10.50 5.00 23.69
N SER A 8 11.04 5.87 24.56
CA SER A 8 11.70 5.52 25.83
C SER A 8 10.78 4.80 26.82
N TYR A 9 9.48 4.83 26.54
CA TYR A 9 8.45 4.26 27.39
C TYR A 9 7.56 3.29 26.61
N GLN A 10 8.03 2.83 25.45
CA GLN A 10 7.29 1.94 24.57
C GLN A 10 8.05 0.63 24.39
N GLU A 11 7.30 -0.46 24.32
CA GLU A 11 7.81 -1.78 23.95
C GLU A 11 7.06 -2.30 22.71
N VAL A 12 7.67 -3.22 21.98
CA VAL A 12 6.99 -3.89 20.86
C VAL A 12 6.50 -5.25 21.31
N VAL A 13 5.18 -5.39 21.37
CA VAL A 13 4.53 -6.68 21.60
C VAL A 13 4.69 -7.55 20.35
N LEU A 14 5.33 -8.70 20.49
CA LEU A 14 5.58 -9.61 19.37
C LEU A 14 4.35 -10.48 19.06
N PRO A 15 4.17 -10.90 17.79
CA PRO A 15 3.04 -11.75 17.40
C PRO A 15 2.95 -13.06 18.20
N GLY A 16 4.10 -13.63 18.59
CA GLY A 16 4.14 -14.84 19.42
C GLY A 16 3.56 -14.64 20.82
N GLN A 17 3.76 -13.46 21.43
CA GLN A 17 3.20 -13.14 22.74
C GLN A 17 1.68 -12.96 22.66
N ILE A 18 1.18 -12.31 21.60
CA ILE A 18 -0.25 -12.16 21.34
C ILE A 18 -0.90 -13.52 21.08
N LEU A 19 -0.25 -14.37 20.28
CA LEU A 19 -0.76 -15.71 20.01
C LEU A 19 -0.78 -16.57 21.28
N ALA A 20 0.26 -16.48 22.11
CA ALA A 20 0.31 -17.17 23.40
C ALA A 20 -0.80 -16.69 24.35
N SER A 21 -1.12 -15.39 24.33
CA SER A 21 -2.17 -14.82 25.17
C SER A 21 -3.58 -15.24 24.70
N VAL A 22 -3.81 -15.26 23.39
CA VAL A 22 -5.04 -15.82 22.78
C VAL A 22 -5.17 -17.31 23.06
N LEU A 23 -4.07 -18.07 22.98
CA LEU A 23 -4.04 -19.50 23.30
C LEU A 23 -4.34 -19.73 24.78
N LYS A 24 -3.76 -18.93 25.67
CA LYS A 24 -4.02 -18.98 27.12
C LYS A 24 -5.50 -18.77 27.42
N ASP A 25 -6.14 -17.77 26.82
CA ASP A 25 -7.58 -17.56 26.99
C ASP A 25 -8.40 -18.73 26.40
N ALA A 26 -8.02 -19.25 25.23
CA ALA A 26 -8.68 -20.40 24.64
C ALA A 26 -8.63 -21.64 25.55
N LEU A 27 -7.47 -21.91 26.16
CA LEU A 27 -7.28 -22.98 27.13
C LEU A 27 -8.08 -22.73 28.41
N PHE A 28 -8.06 -21.51 28.94
CA PHE A 28 -8.80 -21.14 30.14
C PHE A 28 -10.31 -21.32 29.94
N ALA A 29 -10.84 -20.88 28.80
CA ALA A 29 -12.24 -21.07 28.43
C ALA A 29 -12.58 -22.56 28.26
N ALA A 30 -11.68 -23.36 27.68
CA ALA A 30 -11.86 -24.80 27.53
C ALA A 30 -11.94 -25.50 28.91
N LEU A 31 -11.07 -25.12 29.86
CA LEU A 31 -11.08 -25.65 31.23
C LEU A 31 -12.35 -25.27 31.99
N ILE A 32 -12.82 -24.01 31.87
CA ILE A 32 -14.09 -23.58 32.46
C ILE A 32 -15.25 -24.40 31.91
N LYS A 33 -15.28 -24.65 30.60
CA LYS A 33 -16.33 -25.41 29.94
C LYS A 33 -16.32 -26.89 30.33
N LEU A 34 -15.13 -27.49 30.45
CA LEU A 34 -14.98 -28.85 30.96
C LEU A 34 -15.52 -28.95 32.39
N ARG A 35 -15.18 -27.97 33.24
CA ARG A 35 -15.71 -27.90 34.61
C ARG A 35 -17.23 -27.78 34.63
N THR A 36 -17.83 -26.92 33.80
CA THR A 36 -19.29 -26.75 33.78
C THR A 36 -20.02 -27.99 33.27
N GLN A 37 -19.48 -28.67 32.26
CA GLN A 37 -20.02 -29.95 31.77
C GLN A 37 -19.96 -31.03 32.85
N TYR A 38 -18.80 -31.17 33.50
CA TYR A 38 -18.64 -32.09 34.62
C TYR A 38 -19.64 -31.80 35.75
N MET A 39 -19.84 -30.53 36.11
CA MET A 39 -20.85 -30.15 37.12
C MET A 39 -22.29 -30.45 36.68
N MET A 40 -22.61 -30.32 35.39
CA MET A 40 -23.94 -30.65 34.84
C MET A 40 -24.22 -32.15 34.90
N GLU A 41 -23.26 -32.98 34.48
CA GLU A 41 -23.43 -34.43 34.55
C GLU A 41 -23.47 -34.94 35.98
N LEU A 42 -22.63 -34.41 36.88
CA LEU A 42 -22.73 -34.71 38.31
C LEU A 42 -24.11 -34.40 38.89
N ARG A 43 -24.76 -33.32 38.43
CA ARG A 43 -26.15 -33.00 38.84
C ARG A 43 -27.15 -34.00 38.27
N GLN A 44 -26.98 -34.45 37.01
CA GLN A 44 -27.84 -35.44 36.38
C GLN A 44 -27.73 -36.81 37.05
N VAL A 45 -26.52 -37.26 37.36
CA VAL A 45 -26.27 -38.54 38.05
C VAL A 45 -26.85 -38.52 39.46
N LYS A 46 -26.67 -37.41 40.20
CA LYS A 46 -27.33 -37.21 41.51
C LYS A 46 -28.86 -37.22 41.40
N ALA A 47 -29.43 -36.62 40.36
CA ALA A 47 -30.88 -36.61 40.13
C ALA A 47 -31.43 -38.00 39.76
N ALA A 48 -30.62 -38.85 39.10
CA ALA A 48 -30.96 -40.22 38.75
C ALA A 48 -30.75 -41.23 39.89
N GLY A 49 -30.27 -40.80 41.07
CA GLY A 49 -30.06 -41.66 42.23
C GLY A 49 -28.85 -42.61 42.13
N HIS A 50 -27.94 -42.37 41.19
CA HIS A 50 -26.71 -43.14 41.01
C HIS A 50 -25.52 -42.56 41.78
N ASP A 51 -24.55 -43.40 42.13
CA ASP A 51 -23.35 -42.95 42.86
C ASP A 51 -22.53 -41.94 42.04
N PRO A 52 -22.16 -40.79 42.61
CA PRO A 52 -21.44 -39.73 41.90
C PRO A 52 -20.00 -40.11 41.52
N THR A 53 -19.45 -41.19 42.07
CA THR A 53 -18.11 -41.70 41.77
C THR A 53 -18.02 -42.42 40.42
N LEU A 54 -19.15 -42.89 39.86
CA LEU A 54 -19.23 -43.55 38.55
C LEU A 54 -18.85 -42.63 37.38
N VAL A 55 -18.97 -41.31 37.55
CA VAL A 55 -18.62 -40.32 36.51
C VAL A 55 -17.10 -40.24 36.33
N ILE A 56 -16.35 -40.29 37.45
CA ILE A 56 -14.88 -40.14 37.47
C ILE A 56 -14.17 -41.33 36.84
N SER A 57 -14.74 -42.53 36.95
CA SER A 57 -14.15 -43.77 36.41
C SER A 57 -14.43 -43.99 34.91
N SER A 58 -15.29 -43.17 34.30
CA SER A 58 -15.64 -43.33 32.89
C SER A 58 -14.65 -42.56 31.97
N ASN A 59 -13.63 -43.25 31.44
CA ASN A 59 -12.72 -42.67 30.44
C ASN A 59 -13.47 -42.12 29.22
N LYS A 60 -14.62 -42.71 28.86
CA LYS A 60 -15.48 -42.26 27.76
C LYS A 60 -15.98 -40.82 27.92
N PHE A 61 -16.22 -40.34 29.14
CA PHE A 61 -16.61 -38.96 29.39
C PHE A 61 -15.43 -38.01 29.13
N PHE A 62 -14.26 -38.33 29.68
CA PHE A 62 -13.05 -37.52 29.48
C PHE A 62 -12.65 -37.48 28.01
N ASP A 63 -12.73 -38.60 27.28
CA ASP A 63 -12.44 -38.65 25.85
C ASP A 63 -13.41 -37.76 25.05
N ALA A 64 -14.72 -37.87 25.30
CA ALA A 64 -15.72 -37.06 24.59
C ALA A 64 -15.65 -35.56 24.95
N ALA A 65 -15.35 -35.23 26.21
CA ALA A 65 -15.21 -33.85 26.66
C ALA A 65 -13.92 -33.21 26.13
N THR A 66 -12.79 -33.93 26.14
CA THR A 66 -11.51 -33.45 25.62
C THR A 66 -11.54 -33.25 24.11
N GLU A 67 -12.12 -34.17 23.34
CA GLU A 67 -12.28 -34.01 21.88
C GLU A 67 -13.08 -32.74 21.52
N ARG A 68 -14.16 -32.46 22.25
CA ARG A 68 -15.00 -31.26 22.03
C ARG A 68 -14.23 -29.98 22.38
N CYS A 69 -13.52 -29.97 23.49
CA CYS A 69 -12.73 -28.82 23.94
C CYS A 69 -11.52 -28.55 23.02
N ALA A 70 -10.82 -29.60 22.55
CA ALA A 70 -9.68 -29.48 21.64
C ALA A 70 -10.08 -28.83 20.31
N SER A 71 -11.23 -29.22 19.75
CA SER A 71 -11.74 -28.63 18.51
C SER A 71 -12.03 -27.13 18.66
N GLU A 72 -12.50 -26.69 19.83
CA GLU A 72 -12.87 -25.30 20.08
C GLU A 72 -11.64 -24.38 20.17
N ILE A 73 -10.55 -24.86 20.77
CA ILE A 73 -9.28 -24.14 20.83
C ILE A 73 -8.77 -23.87 19.41
N GLY A 74 -8.76 -24.89 18.56
CA GLY A 74 -8.38 -24.75 17.16
C GLY A 74 -9.27 -23.76 16.40
N HIS A 75 -10.59 -23.79 16.62
CA HIS A 75 -11.51 -22.83 16.01
C HIS A 75 -11.28 -21.39 16.46
N LYS A 76 -11.01 -21.14 17.74
CA LYS A 76 -10.72 -19.80 18.26
C LYS A 76 -9.43 -19.22 17.65
N ILE A 77 -8.37 -20.02 17.57
CA ILE A 77 -7.09 -19.61 16.97
C ILE A 77 -7.27 -19.34 15.47
N ASN A 78 -7.94 -20.25 14.75
CA ASN A 78 -8.23 -20.06 13.33
C ASN A 78 -9.09 -18.81 13.07
N TYR A 79 -10.07 -18.53 13.92
CA TYR A 79 -10.88 -17.32 13.85
C TYR A 79 -10.04 -16.05 14.07
N PHE A 80 -9.15 -16.07 15.08
CA PHE A 80 -8.21 -14.97 15.32
C PHE A 80 -7.29 -14.75 14.11
N MET A 81 -6.67 -15.80 13.58
CA MET A 81 -5.78 -15.73 12.41
C MET A 81 -6.50 -15.27 11.14
N ALA A 82 -7.77 -15.65 10.96
CA ALA A 82 -8.54 -15.30 9.76
C ALA A 82 -9.15 -13.90 9.81
N THR A 83 -9.57 -13.43 10.98
CA THR A 83 -10.31 -12.15 11.11
C THR A 83 -9.50 -11.03 11.76
N GLY A 84 -8.43 -11.36 12.50
CA GLY A 84 -7.63 -10.40 13.26
C GLY A 84 -8.34 -9.82 14.46
N ASN A 85 -9.44 -10.45 14.90
CA ASN A 85 -10.28 -9.97 15.99
C ASN A 85 -10.07 -10.81 17.25
N ILE A 86 -9.83 -10.11 18.36
CA ILE A 86 -9.73 -10.65 19.71
C ILE A 86 -11.06 -10.37 20.42
N ARG A 87 -11.64 -11.39 21.06
CA ARG A 87 -12.93 -11.29 21.77
C ARG A 87 -12.81 -11.25 23.29
N THR A 88 -11.58 -11.16 23.80
CA THR A 88 -11.25 -11.39 25.20
C THR A 88 -11.01 -10.07 25.91
N THR A 89 -11.69 -9.85 27.04
CA THR A 89 -11.47 -8.70 27.93
C THR A 89 -10.27 -8.89 28.86
N GLN A 90 -9.65 -10.07 28.86
CA GLN A 90 -8.52 -10.42 29.73
C GLN A 90 -7.16 -9.91 29.23
N LEU A 91 -7.12 -9.28 28.05
CA LEU A 91 -5.92 -8.68 27.50
C LEU A 91 -5.99 -7.18 27.72
N ASP A 92 -4.98 -6.63 28.39
CA ASP A 92 -4.84 -5.20 28.69
C ASP A 92 -4.40 -4.41 27.45
N LEU A 93 -5.11 -4.61 26.34
CA LEU A 93 -4.82 -4.03 25.03
C LEU A 93 -6.01 -3.19 24.59
N GLN A 94 -5.75 -1.95 24.17
CA GLN A 94 -6.78 -0.97 23.83
C GLN A 94 -7.51 -1.25 22.49
N GLN A 95 -7.02 -2.19 21.68
CA GLN A 95 -7.60 -2.52 20.38
C GLN A 95 -8.09 -3.98 20.31
N LEU A 96 -9.27 -4.19 19.73
CA LEU A 96 -9.89 -5.52 19.57
C LEU A 96 -9.73 -6.10 18.16
N SER A 97 -9.45 -5.26 17.17
CA SER A 97 -9.37 -5.63 15.75
C SER A 97 -8.06 -5.18 15.12
N GLY A 98 -7.73 -5.77 13.97
CA GLY A 98 -6.58 -5.35 13.16
C GLY A 98 -5.24 -5.99 13.55
N TRP A 99 -5.27 -7.09 14.29
CA TRP A 99 -4.06 -7.79 14.74
C TRP A 99 -3.40 -8.66 13.67
N THR A 100 -4.17 -9.11 12.67
CA THR A 100 -3.65 -9.95 11.58
C THR A 100 -3.85 -9.25 10.25
N VAL A 101 -2.80 -9.25 9.42
CA VAL A 101 -2.82 -8.68 8.08
C VAL A 101 -2.44 -9.77 7.08
N THR A 102 -3.05 -9.72 5.90
CA THR A 102 -2.66 -10.61 4.80
C THR A 102 -1.27 -10.23 4.30
N ALA A 103 -0.34 -11.19 4.32
CA ALA A 103 1.01 -10.99 3.80
C ALA A 103 0.97 -10.96 2.26
N ASP A 104 0.83 -9.76 1.69
CA ASP A 104 0.61 -9.57 0.26
C ASP A 104 1.94 -9.73 -0.51
N ARG A 105 2.04 -10.77 -1.34
CA ARG A 105 3.20 -11.07 -2.18
C ARG A 105 3.07 -10.45 -3.57
N LEU A 106 2.93 -9.14 -3.59
CA LEU A 106 2.97 -8.39 -4.85
C LEU A 106 4.37 -8.34 -5.46
N ASN A 107 5.37 -8.13 -4.60
CA ASN A 107 6.80 -8.21 -4.88
C ASN A 107 7.53 -8.52 -3.55
N LEU A 108 8.83 -8.82 -3.61
CA LEU A 108 9.59 -9.15 -2.41
C LEU A 108 9.67 -7.98 -1.42
N ASN A 109 9.80 -6.74 -1.91
CA ASN A 109 9.86 -5.53 -1.06
C ASN A 109 8.62 -5.36 -0.18
N ARG A 110 7.43 -5.56 -0.75
CA ARG A 110 6.17 -5.51 -0.02
C ARG A 110 6.09 -6.64 1.00
N PHE A 111 6.49 -7.85 0.60
CA PHE A 111 6.49 -9.00 1.49
C PHE A 111 7.40 -8.79 2.69
N LEU A 112 8.63 -8.31 2.49
CA LEU A 112 9.58 -8.02 3.57
C LEU A 112 9.10 -6.87 4.46
N SER A 113 8.46 -5.84 3.89
CA SER A 113 7.94 -4.71 4.67
C SER A 113 6.88 -5.14 5.69
N HIS A 114 6.12 -6.21 5.44
CA HIS A 114 5.14 -6.73 6.41
C HIS A 114 5.79 -7.25 7.70
N PHE A 115 7.03 -7.76 7.65
CA PHE A 115 7.75 -8.27 8.82
C PHE A 115 8.53 -7.18 9.57
N ARG A 116 8.70 -6.01 8.95
CA ARG A 116 9.37 -4.84 9.55
C ARG A 116 8.38 -3.76 10.00
N ALA A 117 7.12 -3.86 9.61
CA ALA A 117 6.08 -2.93 9.99
C ALA A 117 5.74 -3.06 11.48
N VAL A 118 5.72 -1.92 12.18
CA VAL A 118 5.25 -1.79 13.56
C VAL A 118 4.08 -0.81 13.55
N HIS A 119 3.06 -1.09 14.37
CA HIS A 119 1.86 -0.27 14.44
C HIS A 119 1.54 0.11 15.89
N ARG A 120 1.25 1.39 16.10
CA ARG A 120 0.99 1.96 17.42
C ARG A 120 -0.38 1.60 18.02
N GLY A 121 -1.33 1.23 17.16
CA GLY A 121 -2.68 0.84 17.59
C GLY A 121 -3.77 1.63 16.87
N GLN A 122 -4.88 0.97 16.56
CA GLN A 122 -6.00 1.56 15.81
C GLN A 122 -6.65 2.73 16.59
N PHE A 123 -6.55 2.68 17.92
CA PHE A 123 -6.99 3.73 18.82
C PHE A 123 -6.35 5.09 18.50
N PHE A 124 -5.04 5.13 18.31
CA PHE A 124 -4.32 6.37 17.98
C PHE A 124 -4.59 6.86 16.55
N ALA A 125 -4.94 5.95 15.63
CA ALA A 125 -5.28 6.33 14.25
C ALA A 125 -6.60 7.11 14.13
N GLN A 126 -7.49 7.00 15.13
CA GLN A 126 -8.74 7.77 15.18
C GLN A 126 -8.59 9.14 15.83
N MET A 127 -7.48 9.38 16.53
CA MET A 127 -7.22 10.67 17.17
C MET A 127 -6.92 11.74 16.11
N LYS A 128 -7.52 12.91 16.29
CA LYS A 128 -7.29 14.08 15.43
C LYS A 128 -6.01 14.85 15.79
N THR A 129 -5.38 14.52 16.93
CA THR A 129 -4.18 15.19 17.39
C THR A 129 -2.97 14.73 16.60
N THR A 130 -2.21 15.70 16.09
CA THR A 130 -0.95 15.41 15.41
C THR A 130 0.15 15.02 16.37
N ALA A 131 0.07 15.18 17.70
CA ALA A 131 1.16 14.70 18.57
C ALA A 131 1.31 13.16 18.50
N ALA A 132 0.21 12.44 18.65
CA ALA A 132 0.19 10.97 18.56
C ALA A 132 0.36 10.46 17.10
N VAL A 133 -0.06 11.25 16.10
CA VAL A 133 0.04 10.92 14.66
C VAL A 133 1.36 11.40 14.02
N ALA A 134 1.99 12.46 14.54
CA ALA A 134 3.29 12.99 14.12
C ALA A 134 4.44 12.21 14.75
N ALA A 135 4.18 11.48 15.83
CA ALA A 135 5.00 10.34 16.19
C ALA A 135 5.05 9.26 15.07
N VAL A 136 4.17 9.29 14.07
CA VAL A 136 4.30 8.44 12.87
C VAL A 136 4.91 9.23 11.70
N ARG A 137 5.15 10.55 11.84
CA ARG A 137 5.40 11.46 10.71
C ARG A 137 6.67 12.31 10.77
N LEU A 138 7.37 12.38 11.90
CA LEU A 138 8.69 13.00 11.98
C LEU A 138 9.38 12.53 13.26
N PHE A 139 10.39 11.65 13.16
CA PHE A 139 11.20 11.32 14.34
C PHE A 139 12.69 11.50 14.07
N MET A 140 13.10 12.76 14.11
CA MET A 140 14.47 13.15 14.41
C MET A 140 14.56 13.57 15.88
N LYS A 141 14.95 12.63 16.74
CA LYS A 141 15.94 12.82 17.81
C LYS A 141 16.11 11.51 18.58
N LEU A 142 17.21 10.83 18.30
CA LEU A 142 18.09 10.04 19.18
C LEU A 142 18.71 8.92 18.35
N ARG A 143 20.05 8.87 18.35
CA ARG A 143 20.86 7.92 17.59
C ARG A 143 20.40 6.49 17.90
N GLY A 144 19.98 5.75 16.87
CA GLY A 144 19.77 4.30 16.97
C GLY A 144 18.34 3.82 17.27
N ALA A 145 17.31 4.41 16.66
CA ALA A 145 16.01 3.76 16.48
C ALA A 145 15.44 4.13 15.10
N CYS A 146 14.79 3.19 14.42
CA CYS A 146 14.37 3.26 13.02
C CYS A 146 13.78 4.61 12.60
N VAL A 147 14.30 5.19 11.51
CA VAL A 147 13.60 6.24 10.78
C VAL A 147 12.48 5.59 9.98
N ASP A 148 11.24 5.82 10.39
CA ASP A 148 10.08 5.37 9.65
C ASP A 148 9.89 6.30 8.42
N LEU A 149 10.50 5.93 7.29
CA LEU A 149 10.21 6.51 5.97
C LEU A 149 8.92 5.92 5.36
N GLU A 150 8.15 5.12 6.10
CA GLU A 150 6.98 4.38 5.59
C GLU A 150 5.64 5.04 5.94
N GLY A 151 5.51 6.34 5.65
CA GLY A 151 4.23 7.06 5.77
C GLY A 151 3.33 6.90 4.55
N VAL A 152 2.08 6.43 4.73
CA VAL A 152 1.03 6.53 3.70
C VAL A 152 0.52 7.98 3.67
N SER A 153 0.68 8.63 2.52
CA SER A 153 0.35 10.04 2.30
C SER A 153 -1.16 10.30 2.23
N GLY A 154 -1.65 11.13 3.14
CA GLY A 154 -2.98 11.73 3.10
C GLY A 154 -3.12 12.81 4.19
N LEU A 155 -3.62 13.98 3.78
CA LEU A 155 -4.07 15.15 4.55
C LEU A 155 -3.04 16.25 4.92
N PRO A 156 -3.48 17.54 4.87
CA PRO A 156 -2.68 18.71 4.49
C PRO A 156 -1.96 19.40 5.66
N PRO A 157 -1.01 20.33 5.38
CA PRO A 157 -0.35 21.15 6.38
C PRO A 157 -1.02 22.53 6.51
N SER A 158 -1.20 23.02 7.74
CA SER A 158 -1.29 24.45 8.05
C SER A 158 -1.15 24.69 9.56
N ASP A 159 -0.05 25.37 9.90
CA ASP A 159 0.12 26.52 10.80
C ASP A 159 -0.68 26.71 12.10
N LEU A 160 0.03 27.44 12.99
CA LEU A 160 -0.33 28.06 14.27
C LEU A 160 -0.19 27.12 15.48
N GLY A 161 0.61 27.40 16.50
CA GLY A 161 0.94 28.71 17.06
C GLY A 161 0.20 28.86 18.39
N ALA A 162 0.97 28.76 19.48
CA ALA A 162 0.65 29.20 20.85
C ALA A 162 -0.37 28.44 21.72
N SER A 163 0.09 28.30 22.98
CA SER A 163 -0.63 28.25 24.25
C SER A 163 -1.63 27.12 24.54
N ALA A 164 -1.32 26.34 25.58
CA ALA A 164 -2.29 26.04 26.63
C ALA A 164 -1.53 25.80 27.95
N GLY A 165 -1.66 26.76 28.86
CA GLY A 165 -1.39 26.58 30.29
C GLY A 165 -2.63 26.01 31.01
N GLY A 166 -2.44 25.71 32.30
CA GLY A 166 -3.47 25.21 33.23
C GLY A 166 -3.11 23.81 33.72
N GLU A 167 -2.23 23.65 34.69
CA GLU A 167 -2.42 23.78 36.16
C GLU A 167 -2.96 22.53 36.86
N ALA A 168 -2.26 22.26 37.98
CA ALA A 168 -2.63 21.48 39.15
C ALA A 168 -2.68 19.94 39.03
N LEU A 169 -1.61 19.30 39.54
CA LEU A 169 -1.69 18.26 40.57
C LEU A 169 -0.32 18.00 41.22
N GLY A 170 -0.22 18.26 42.52
CA GLY A 170 0.67 17.57 43.46
C GLY A 170 2.13 18.01 43.52
N GLN A 171 2.44 18.94 44.42
CA GLN A 171 3.80 19.15 44.95
C GLN A 171 4.35 17.84 45.55
N VAL A 172 5.38 17.27 44.95
CA VAL A 172 6.36 16.43 45.66
C VAL A 172 7.65 17.25 45.72
N GLY A 173 8.08 17.54 46.95
CA GLY A 173 9.21 18.42 47.23
C GLY A 173 10.50 17.98 46.54
N ARG A 174 11.24 18.96 46.01
CA ARG A 174 12.62 18.83 45.52
C ARG A 174 13.56 18.55 46.70
N GLY A 175 13.60 17.31 47.20
CA GLY A 175 14.69 16.81 48.03
C GLY A 175 15.82 16.28 47.12
N SER A 176 17.07 16.73 47.32
CA SER A 176 18.22 16.19 46.59
C SER A 176 18.32 14.68 46.82
N VAL A 177 18.23 13.87 45.77
CA VAL A 177 18.33 12.41 45.84
C VAL A 177 19.77 12.05 46.28
N LYS A 178 19.94 11.56 47.52
CA LYS A 178 21.25 11.17 48.07
C LYS A 178 21.74 9.82 47.53
N CYS A 179 20.82 8.91 47.21
CA CYS A 179 21.12 7.59 46.69
C CYS A 179 20.21 7.26 45.50
N ILE A 180 20.78 6.70 44.44
CA ILE A 180 20.11 6.26 43.23
C ILE A 180 19.70 4.79 43.40
N PRO A 181 18.42 4.42 43.18
CA PRO A 181 18.00 3.02 43.23
C PRO A 181 18.51 2.25 42.01
N LEU A 182 19.15 1.10 42.23
CA LEU A 182 19.42 0.12 41.20
C LEU A 182 18.19 -0.76 41.02
N VAL A 183 17.63 -0.77 39.81
CA VAL A 183 16.40 -1.50 39.46
C VAL A 183 16.73 -2.52 38.38
N VAL A 184 16.28 -3.77 38.57
CA VAL A 184 16.38 -4.84 37.58
C VAL A 184 14.97 -5.33 37.28
N ASP A 185 14.51 -5.21 36.03
CA ASP A 185 13.16 -5.59 35.57
C ASP A 185 12.01 -5.10 36.47
N GLY A 186 12.12 -3.85 36.95
CA GLY A 186 11.14 -3.21 37.83
C GLY A 186 11.29 -3.52 39.32
N VAL A 187 12.24 -4.38 39.70
CA VAL A 187 12.53 -4.72 41.10
C VAL A 187 13.72 -3.91 41.61
N VAL A 188 13.54 -3.18 42.72
CA VAL A 188 14.62 -2.43 43.37
C VAL A 188 15.55 -3.41 44.10
N VAL A 189 16.80 -3.51 43.66
CA VAL A 189 17.79 -4.44 44.21
C VAL A 189 18.59 -3.80 45.34
N CYS A 190 19.16 -2.61 45.09
CA CYS A 190 19.97 -1.88 46.08
C CYS A 190 19.94 -0.37 45.81
N LYS A 191 20.58 0.42 46.65
CA LYS A 191 20.70 1.89 46.49
C LYS A 191 22.18 2.27 46.45
N ILE A 192 22.59 2.97 45.40
CA ILE A 192 23.97 3.40 45.16
C ILE A 192 24.09 4.89 45.54
N PRO A 193 25.12 5.32 46.29
CA PRO A 193 25.36 6.74 46.55
C PRO A 193 25.58 7.51 45.24
N LYS A 194 25.03 8.73 45.10
CA LYS A 194 25.17 9.54 43.86
C LYS A 194 26.64 9.75 43.46
N ALA A 195 27.55 9.90 44.43
CA ALA A 195 28.98 10.10 44.17
C ALA A 195 29.67 8.89 43.50
N GLU A 196 29.16 7.68 43.73
CA GLU A 196 29.76 6.43 43.21
C GLU A 196 29.06 5.93 41.94
N PHE A 197 27.99 6.61 41.51
CA PHE A 197 27.15 6.18 40.41
C PHE A 197 27.94 5.99 39.10
N LYS A 198 28.74 6.98 38.70
CA LYS A 198 29.53 6.93 37.48
C LYS A 198 30.55 5.79 37.49
N PHE A 199 31.20 5.57 38.64
CA PHE A 199 32.14 4.47 38.82
C PHE A 199 31.46 3.12 38.61
N TRP A 200 30.35 2.86 39.31
CA TRP A 200 29.62 1.60 39.16
C TRP A 200 29.01 1.40 37.78
N PHE A 201 28.53 2.47 37.14
CA PHE A 201 27.99 2.42 35.79
C PHE A 201 29.05 2.00 34.76
N ASP A 202 30.24 2.61 34.81
CA ASP A 202 31.34 2.28 33.90
C ASP A 202 31.88 0.86 34.14
N GLN A 203 31.94 0.42 35.40
CA GLN A 203 32.33 -0.95 35.74
C GLN A 203 31.33 -1.99 35.22
N LEU A 204 30.02 -1.76 35.37
CA LEU A 204 28.98 -2.65 34.82
C LEU A 204 29.02 -2.69 33.29
N ARG A 205 29.27 -1.53 32.66
CA ARG A 205 29.43 -1.43 31.21
C ARG A 205 30.65 -2.20 30.71
N HIS A 206 31.78 -2.09 31.42
CA HIS A 206 32.98 -2.87 31.13
C HIS A 206 32.73 -4.37 31.33
N ALA A 207 32.09 -4.76 32.43
CA ALA A 207 31.75 -6.15 32.73
C ALA A 207 30.86 -6.77 31.65
N LYS A 208 29.86 -6.02 31.16
CA LYS A 208 29.02 -6.40 30.01
C LYS A 208 29.86 -6.56 28.73
N GLY A 209 30.76 -5.62 28.45
CA GLY A 209 31.63 -5.67 27.27
C GLY A 209 32.58 -6.87 27.27
N CYS A 210 33.06 -7.27 28.43
CA CYS A 210 33.94 -8.43 28.62
C CYS A 210 33.19 -9.77 28.76
N GLY A 211 31.86 -9.76 28.85
CA GLY A 211 31.04 -10.97 29.01
C GLY A 211 31.29 -11.71 30.32
N LEU A 212 31.60 -10.98 31.40
CA LEU A 212 31.88 -11.53 32.72
C LEU A 212 30.60 -12.16 33.33
N GLU A 213 30.81 -13.26 34.07
CA GLU A 213 29.83 -14.19 34.68
C GLU A 213 28.37 -13.69 34.74
N GLY A 214 27.54 -14.16 33.81
CA GLY A 214 26.08 -13.97 33.82
C GLY A 214 25.57 -12.73 33.06
N PHE A 215 26.42 -11.76 32.72
CA PHE A 215 26.01 -10.60 31.91
C PHE A 215 25.85 -10.98 30.43
N LYS A 216 24.64 -10.78 29.88
CA LYS A 216 24.38 -11.01 28.45
C LYS A 216 24.62 -9.73 27.65
N THR A 217 25.20 -9.86 26.46
CA THR A 217 25.51 -8.73 25.57
C THR A 217 24.30 -7.89 25.15
N HIS A 218 23.11 -8.51 25.09
CA HIS A 218 21.86 -7.83 24.75
C HIS A 218 21.19 -7.10 25.93
N TRP A 219 21.71 -7.20 27.16
CA TRP A 219 21.14 -6.48 28.29
C TRP A 219 21.37 -4.98 28.16
N GLU A 220 20.34 -4.18 28.43
CA GLU A 220 20.45 -2.73 28.43
C GLU A 220 20.93 -2.24 29.81
N LEU A 221 21.92 -1.35 29.83
CA LEU A 221 22.40 -0.69 31.05
C LEU A 221 22.08 0.79 30.90
N VAL A 222 21.15 1.29 31.72
CA VAL A 222 20.67 2.67 31.67
C VAL A 222 21.01 3.36 32.98
N GLY A 223 21.48 4.60 32.87
CA GLY A 223 21.94 5.38 34.00
C GLY A 223 21.52 6.84 33.90
N PHE A 224 20.91 7.38 34.96
CA PHE A 224 20.45 8.77 35.04
C PHE A 224 21.26 9.54 36.09
N ASP A 225 22.08 10.50 35.65
CA ASP A 225 22.90 11.27 36.58
C ASP A 225 22.05 12.32 37.33
N GLU A 226 21.08 12.96 36.66
CA GLU A 226 20.30 14.07 37.23
C GLU A 226 18.83 14.17 36.77
N GLY A 227 18.07 13.07 36.82
CA GLY A 227 16.61 13.12 36.62
C GLY A 227 16.15 13.76 35.29
N SER A 228 17.01 13.81 34.28
CA SER A 228 16.70 14.23 32.91
C SER A 228 16.88 13.05 31.97
N LEU A 229 15.88 12.85 31.13
CA LEU A 229 15.68 11.64 30.33
C LEU A 229 16.61 11.61 29.12
N GLU A 230 17.44 10.57 29.03
CA GLU A 230 17.87 9.98 27.77
C GLU A 230 17.74 8.44 27.84
N PHE A 231 16.48 7.99 27.63
CA PHE A 231 15.97 6.68 27.15
C PHE A 231 16.14 5.37 27.97
N ILE A 232 15.07 4.55 27.98
CA ILE A 232 14.85 3.21 28.59
C ILE A 232 14.12 2.32 27.55
N GLY A 233 14.38 1.00 27.48
CA GLY A 233 13.31 0.03 27.20
C GLY A 233 13.74 -1.31 26.58
N PRO A 234 13.30 -2.47 27.15
CA PRO A 234 13.68 -3.79 26.68
C PRO A 234 13.00 -4.08 25.36
N LEU A 235 13.80 -4.18 24.31
CA LEU A 235 13.33 -4.66 23.03
C LEU A 235 14.35 -5.65 22.51
N GLN A 236 13.87 -6.84 22.17
CA GLN A 236 14.58 -7.81 21.34
C GLN A 236 14.95 -7.12 20.03
N GLN A 237 16.09 -6.43 20.01
CA GLN A 237 16.72 -5.92 18.80
C GLN A 237 17.92 -6.83 18.51
N PRO A 238 17.80 -7.77 17.55
CA PRO A 238 18.84 -8.73 17.23
C PRO A 238 20.14 -8.15 16.64
N TRP A 239 20.28 -6.81 16.54
CA TRP A 239 21.34 -6.16 15.76
C TRP A 239 22.23 -5.20 16.55
N MET A 240 22.11 -5.11 17.88
CA MET A 240 23.18 -4.48 18.69
C MET A 240 24.37 -5.42 18.86
N SER A 241 25.08 -5.69 17.76
CA SER A 241 26.48 -6.07 17.82
C SER A 241 27.31 -4.81 18.04
N ILE A 242 27.50 -4.49 19.32
CA ILE A 242 28.61 -3.73 19.94
C ILE A 242 29.45 -2.88 18.96
N ALA A 243 29.21 -1.57 18.95
CA ALA A 243 30.20 -0.60 18.52
C ALA A 243 31.28 -0.47 19.60
N CYS A 244 32.55 -0.68 19.24
CA CYS A 244 33.71 -0.44 20.10
C CYS A 244 34.50 0.78 19.59
N ARG A 245 35.19 1.50 20.49
CA ARG A 245 36.25 2.45 20.13
C ARG A 245 37.35 1.73 19.32
N ASP A 246 38.02 2.43 18.40
CA ASP A 246 39.17 1.90 17.65
C ASP A 246 40.28 1.32 18.55
N ARG A 247 40.46 1.86 19.76
CA ARG A 247 41.39 1.31 20.78
C ARG A 247 41.01 -0.10 21.29
N ASN A 248 39.76 -0.53 21.20
CA ASN A 248 39.27 -1.80 21.75
C ASN A 248 39.15 -2.93 20.72
N VAL A 249 39.43 -2.68 19.43
CA VAL A 249 39.51 -3.72 18.40
C VAL A 249 40.76 -4.60 18.62
N ALA A 250 41.84 -4.03 19.18
CA ALA A 250 43.07 -4.76 19.48
C ALA A 250 42.98 -5.69 20.72
N ILE A 251 42.04 -5.45 21.64
CA ILE A 251 42.00 -6.14 22.95
C ILE A 251 41.11 -7.40 22.94
N ASN A 252 40.33 -7.64 21.88
CA ASN A 252 39.39 -8.77 21.82
C ASN A 252 39.92 -9.93 20.95
N GLU A 253 41.03 -10.55 21.38
CA GLU A 253 41.70 -11.68 20.68
C GLU A 253 40.79 -12.88 20.36
N ARG A 254 39.68 -13.05 21.11
CA ARG A 254 38.74 -14.16 20.89
C ARG A 254 37.72 -13.90 19.78
N SER A 255 37.25 -12.66 19.62
CA SER A 255 36.38 -12.29 18.49
C SER A 255 37.17 -12.11 17.20
N MET A 256 38.42 -11.62 17.28
CA MET A 256 39.33 -11.61 16.13
C MET A 256 39.61 -13.03 15.62
N ARG A 257 39.79 -14.05 16.47
CA ARG A 257 39.95 -15.46 15.99
C ARG A 257 38.71 -16.05 15.31
N ALA A 258 37.51 -15.61 15.69
CA ALA A 258 36.27 -16.05 15.06
C ALA A 258 36.01 -15.35 13.71
N HIS A 259 36.47 -14.10 13.56
CA HIS A 259 36.32 -13.30 12.35
C HIS A 259 37.57 -13.23 11.48
N LEU A 260 38.71 -13.78 11.93
CA LEU A 260 39.97 -13.88 11.19
C LEU A 260 39.80 -14.55 9.82
N PRO A 261 38.96 -15.59 9.63
CA PRO A 261 38.70 -16.13 8.30
C PRO A 261 38.00 -15.12 7.39
N ILE A 262 37.06 -14.34 7.91
CA ILE A 262 36.24 -13.35 7.18
C ILE A 262 37.05 -12.08 6.88
N ILE A 263 37.90 -11.68 7.82
CA ILE A 263 38.82 -10.54 7.68
C ILE A 263 39.99 -10.92 6.76
N GLU A 264 40.53 -12.14 6.84
CA GLU A 264 41.49 -12.65 5.87
C GLU A 264 40.87 -12.82 4.47
N GLU A 265 39.60 -13.17 4.38
CA GLU A 265 38.88 -13.26 3.10
C GLU A 265 38.58 -11.86 2.52
N LEU A 266 38.17 -10.89 3.36
CA LEU A 266 38.00 -9.48 2.99
C LEU A 266 39.32 -8.77 2.64
N LEU A 267 40.42 -9.14 3.30
CA LEU A 267 41.75 -8.61 3.02
C LEU A 267 42.39 -9.33 1.82
N ARG A 268 42.12 -10.62 1.58
CA ARG A 268 42.51 -11.33 0.34
C ARG A 268 41.77 -10.78 -0.87
N ASP A 269 40.50 -10.40 -0.73
CA ASP A 269 39.74 -9.74 -1.81
C ASP A 269 40.24 -8.33 -2.13
N GLN A 270 40.94 -7.66 -1.21
CA GLN A 270 41.66 -6.41 -1.49
C GLN A 270 43.08 -6.62 -2.05
N CYS A 271 43.57 -7.86 -2.07
CA CYS A 271 44.91 -8.22 -2.53
C CYS A 271 44.91 -9.07 -3.80
N ILE A 272 44.02 -8.79 -4.74
CA ILE A 272 44.28 -9.11 -6.16
C ILE A 272 44.93 -7.88 -6.79
N GLY A 273 46.21 -7.65 -6.44
CA GLY A 273 47.12 -6.72 -7.12
C GLY A 273 47.55 -5.49 -6.31
N GLY A 274 48.60 -5.58 -5.50
CA GLY A 274 49.24 -4.41 -4.87
C GLY A 274 50.45 -4.76 -3.99
N ASN A 275 51.56 -4.03 -4.12
CA ASN A 275 52.90 -4.37 -3.63
C ASN A 275 53.10 -4.27 -2.10
N LYS A 276 53.98 -5.12 -1.55
CA LYS A 276 54.44 -5.18 -0.13
C LYS A 276 54.97 -3.86 0.48
N ALA A 277 55.23 -2.84 -0.34
CA ALA A 277 55.75 -1.55 0.11
C ALA A 277 54.69 -0.66 0.80
N GLU A 278 53.40 -0.80 0.45
CA GLU A 278 52.33 0.03 1.04
C GLU A 278 52.00 -0.37 2.48
N ALA A 279 52.24 -1.63 2.87
CA ALA A 279 52.04 -2.09 4.25
C ALA A 279 53.05 -1.46 5.24
N ALA A 280 54.28 -1.17 4.79
CA ALA A 280 55.32 -0.58 5.63
C ALA A 280 55.08 0.91 5.91
N LEU A 281 54.48 1.64 4.97
CA LEU A 281 54.14 3.06 5.09
C LEU A 281 53.07 3.34 6.15
N ASN A 282 52.17 2.39 6.38
CA ASN A 282 51.12 2.54 7.39
C ASN A 282 51.68 2.45 8.82
N HIS A 283 52.78 1.72 9.04
CA HIS A 283 53.38 1.59 10.36
C HIS A 283 54.16 2.85 10.80
N SER A 284 54.81 3.54 9.86
CA SER A 284 55.54 4.80 10.13
C SER A 284 54.62 6.00 10.39
N ASN A 285 53.40 5.97 9.85
CA ASN A 285 52.41 7.02 10.06
C ASN A 285 51.76 6.91 11.46
N LEU A 286 51.73 5.71 12.04
CA LEU A 286 51.26 5.45 13.40
C LEU A 286 52.21 6.01 14.46
N GLU A 287 53.53 5.80 14.32
CA GLU A 287 54.53 6.34 15.26
C GLU A 287 54.61 7.88 15.25
N ARG A 288 54.38 8.51 14.10
CA ARG A 288 54.31 9.99 14.02
C ARG A 288 53.10 10.55 14.76
N LEU A 289 51.98 9.85 14.72
CA LEU A 289 50.74 10.26 15.38
C LEU A 289 50.84 10.13 16.91
N GLU A 290 51.51 9.09 17.41
CA GLU A 290 51.77 8.92 18.85
C GLU A 290 52.65 10.03 19.42
N ASN A 291 53.72 10.41 18.71
CA ASN A 291 54.62 11.47 19.15
C ASN A 291 53.97 12.86 19.15
N SER A 292 53.10 13.16 18.19
CA SER A 292 52.34 14.42 18.17
C SER A 292 51.28 14.49 19.27
N TYR A 293 50.71 13.34 19.68
CA TYR A 293 49.71 13.28 20.73
C TYR A 293 50.31 13.50 22.12
N GLN A 294 51.54 13.03 22.34
CA GLN A 294 52.24 13.20 23.60
C GLN A 294 52.65 14.67 23.84
N ALA A 295 53.06 15.38 22.79
CA ALA A 295 53.40 16.80 22.87
C ALA A 295 52.20 17.70 23.24
N LEU A 296 50.99 17.34 22.79
CA LEU A 296 49.75 18.07 23.11
C LEU A 296 49.30 17.88 24.55
N ILE A 297 49.56 16.71 25.15
CA ILE A 297 49.25 16.43 26.56
C ILE A 297 50.16 17.24 27.49
N ASP A 298 51.43 17.40 27.11
CA ASP A 298 52.40 18.17 27.91
C ASP A 298 52.08 19.68 27.90
N GLU A 299 51.56 20.23 26.79
CA GLU A 299 51.12 21.63 26.70
C GLU A 299 49.83 21.92 27.48
N GLU A 300 48.88 20.98 27.53
CA GLU A 300 47.60 21.14 28.26
C GLU A 300 47.79 21.19 29.79
N SER A 301 48.83 20.53 30.30
CA SER A 301 49.13 20.45 31.72
C SER A 301 49.66 21.77 32.34
N ASN A 302 50.08 22.74 31.52
CA ASN A 302 50.77 23.95 31.94
C ASN A 302 49.96 25.27 31.85
N MET A 303 48.66 25.22 31.55
CA MET A 303 47.82 26.42 31.45
C MET A 303 47.14 26.80 32.78
N PRO A 304 47.32 28.03 33.30
CA PRO A 304 46.67 28.48 34.53
C PRO A 304 45.19 28.79 34.31
N ARG A 305 44.34 28.27 35.19
CA ARG A 305 42.88 28.48 35.17
C ARG A 305 42.53 29.88 35.68
N HIS A 306 42.06 30.76 34.81
CA HIS A 306 41.29 31.95 35.20
C HIS A 306 40.01 32.08 34.36
N MET A 307 38.87 32.16 35.04
CA MET A 307 37.55 32.46 34.48
C MET A 307 37.43 33.95 34.14
N SER A 308 36.75 34.29 33.03
CA SER A 308 36.03 35.56 32.86
C SER A 308 34.89 35.41 31.82
N ASP A 309 33.88 36.28 31.97
CA ASP A 309 32.46 36.13 31.62
C ASP A 309 32.04 36.01 30.13
N PRO A 310 30.89 35.36 29.83
CA PRO A 310 30.31 35.30 28.49
C PRO A 310 29.32 36.46 28.27
N LYS A 311 29.80 37.65 27.90
CA LYS A 311 28.91 38.79 27.55
C LYS A 311 29.18 39.50 26.23
N THR A 312 30.00 38.94 25.34
CA THR A 312 30.25 39.53 24.02
C THR A 312 30.36 38.45 22.95
N LEU A 313 29.24 38.16 22.27
CA LEU A 313 29.29 37.64 20.90
C LEU A 313 28.29 38.43 20.06
N GLY A 314 28.84 39.14 19.09
CA GLY A 314 28.14 40.03 18.18
C GLY A 314 28.25 39.48 16.75
N SER A 315 27.12 39.43 16.07
CA SER A 315 26.93 39.05 14.66
C SER A 315 26.58 37.58 14.38
N VAL A 316 25.61 37.43 13.46
CA VAL A 316 25.11 36.18 12.89
C VAL A 316 26.20 35.40 12.12
N LYS A 317 27.34 36.03 11.82
CA LYS A 317 28.51 35.41 11.18
C LYS A 317 29.27 34.51 12.16
N GLU A 318 29.48 34.97 13.39
CA GLU A 318 30.16 34.20 14.45
C GLU A 318 29.33 32.98 14.88
N ALA A 319 28.00 33.09 14.87
CA ALA A 319 27.10 31.96 15.11
C ALA A 319 27.16 30.88 14.00
N ARG A 320 27.49 31.30 12.76
CA ARG A 320 27.64 30.41 11.60
C ARG A 320 28.99 29.70 11.61
N GLU A 321 30.04 30.37 12.07
CA GLU A 321 31.35 29.77 12.35
C GLU A 321 31.27 28.83 13.56
N ALA A 322 30.51 29.15 14.61
CA ALA A 322 30.27 28.26 15.74
C ALA A 322 29.54 26.95 15.35
N LEU A 323 28.69 26.98 14.32
CA LEU A 323 28.07 25.78 13.74
C LEU A 323 29.05 24.93 12.90
N SER A 324 30.16 25.52 12.43
CA SER A 324 31.24 24.80 11.73
C SER A 324 32.21 24.10 12.70
N ILE A 325 32.18 24.46 13.98
CA ILE A 325 32.96 23.81 15.05
C ILE A 325 32.27 22.50 15.44
N SER A 326 32.39 21.52 14.54
CA SER A 326 32.27 20.09 14.84
C SER A 326 33.53 19.52 15.52
N HIS A 327 34.45 20.40 15.94
CA HIS A 327 35.73 20.07 16.55
C HIS A 327 35.89 20.64 17.96
N VAL A 328 34.83 20.63 18.77
CA VAL A 328 35.07 20.32 20.18
C VAL A 328 35.28 18.81 20.22
N PRO A 329 36.42 18.27 20.71
CA PRO A 329 36.58 16.84 20.89
C PRO A 329 35.62 16.37 21.99
N LEU A 330 34.36 16.16 21.61
CA LEU A 330 33.42 15.36 22.38
C LEU A 330 33.99 13.94 22.35
N HIS A 331 34.50 13.47 23.49
CA HIS A 331 34.87 12.07 23.64
C HIS A 331 33.63 11.20 23.38
N TYR A 332 33.54 10.64 22.17
CA TYR A 332 32.50 9.68 21.84
C TYR A 332 32.86 8.31 22.42
N ASP A 333 31.94 7.72 23.18
CA ASP A 333 32.12 6.35 23.67
C ASP A 333 31.76 5.29 22.61
N TYR A 334 30.89 5.65 21.66
CA TYR A 334 30.39 4.77 20.60
C TYR A 334 30.36 5.50 19.25
N VAL A 335 30.55 4.73 18.17
CA VAL A 335 30.45 5.18 16.78
C VAL A 335 29.59 4.18 15.99
N GLU A 336 28.78 4.68 15.07
CA GLU A 336 27.93 3.82 14.22
C GLU A 336 28.78 2.99 13.25
N LEU A 337 28.44 1.71 13.04
CA LEU A 337 29.19 0.82 12.14
C LEU A 337 29.09 1.22 10.67
N SER A 338 27.95 1.78 10.27
CA SER A 338 27.68 2.20 8.89
C SER A 338 26.71 3.38 8.87
N PRO A 339 26.95 4.42 8.07
CA PRO A 339 26.03 5.55 7.97
C PRO A 339 24.66 5.16 7.39
N THR A 340 24.51 3.97 6.79
CA THR A 340 23.24 3.46 6.27
C THR A 340 22.43 2.63 7.27
N ALA A 341 22.98 2.28 8.43
CA ALA A 341 22.34 1.35 9.37
C ALA A 341 20.98 1.83 9.90
N PHE A 342 20.74 3.14 9.88
CA PHE A 342 19.47 3.74 10.31
C PHE A 342 18.33 3.62 9.28
N LEU A 343 18.64 3.26 8.03
CA LEU A 343 17.67 3.17 6.95
C LEU A 343 16.86 1.87 7.03
N SER A 344 15.58 1.95 6.66
CA SER A 344 14.77 0.74 6.48
C SER A 344 15.24 -0.06 5.26
N VAL A 345 14.83 -1.34 5.20
CA VAL A 345 15.14 -2.21 4.06
C VAL A 345 14.69 -1.58 2.74
N THR A 346 13.52 -0.94 2.69
CA THR A 346 12.98 -0.31 1.47
C THR A 346 13.68 1.00 1.14
N ALA A 347 14.05 1.79 2.15
CA ALA A 347 14.77 3.05 1.97
C ALA A 347 16.21 2.84 1.51
N ALA A 348 16.88 1.79 2.02
CA ALA A 348 18.25 1.43 1.68
C ALA A 348 18.45 1.01 0.20
N LEU A 349 17.36 0.65 -0.50
CA LEU A 349 17.41 0.30 -1.93
C LEU A 349 17.31 1.52 -2.85
N THR A 350 17.03 2.71 -2.30
CA THR A 350 16.97 3.96 -3.06
C THR A 350 18.38 4.46 -3.34
N PRO A 351 18.84 4.52 -4.60
CA PRO A 351 20.17 5.01 -4.92
C PRO A 351 20.29 6.50 -4.58
N PHE A 352 21.45 6.91 -4.05
CA PHE A 352 21.75 8.33 -3.78
C PHE A 352 20.64 9.08 -3.01
N SER A 353 20.03 8.43 -2.02
CA SER A 353 18.88 8.97 -1.29
C SER A 353 19.19 10.29 -0.57
N ASN A 354 20.46 10.52 -0.20
CA ASN A 354 20.96 11.76 0.41
C ASN A 354 20.91 12.98 -0.52
N HIS A 355 20.80 12.78 -1.84
CA HIS A 355 20.69 13.87 -2.83
C HIS A 355 19.24 14.19 -3.23
N ASN A 356 18.25 13.47 -2.68
CA ASN A 356 16.84 13.73 -2.93
C ASN A 356 16.20 14.46 -1.74
N GLN A 357 15.17 15.25 -2.02
CA GLN A 357 14.32 15.80 -0.97
C GLN A 357 13.62 14.68 -0.18
N SER A 358 13.58 14.79 1.14
CA SER A 358 13.02 13.75 2.05
C SER A 358 11.64 13.18 1.64
N PRO A 359 10.63 14.00 1.26
CA PRO A 359 9.32 13.46 0.84
C PRO A 359 9.40 12.51 -0.36
N ARG A 360 10.39 12.68 -1.25
CA ARG A 360 10.57 11.83 -2.43
C ARG A 360 11.08 10.45 -2.05
N ASN A 361 11.95 10.35 -1.06
CA ASN A 361 12.41 9.07 -0.52
C ASN A 361 11.24 8.31 0.13
N ILE A 362 10.35 9.02 0.85
CA ILE A 362 9.11 8.43 1.43
C ILE A 362 8.19 7.90 0.31
N TYR A 363 7.95 8.71 -0.72
CA TYR A 363 7.14 8.27 -1.86
C TYR A 363 7.77 7.08 -2.59
N GLN A 364 9.10 7.03 -2.69
CA GLN A 364 9.79 5.91 -3.28
C GLN A 364 9.52 4.60 -2.51
N CYS A 365 9.63 4.61 -1.18
CA CYS A 365 9.28 3.45 -0.35
C CYS A 365 7.85 2.96 -0.64
N GLN A 366 6.89 3.88 -0.82
CA GLN A 366 5.52 3.53 -1.16
C GLN A 366 5.38 2.96 -2.58
N MET A 367 6.07 3.54 -3.57
CA MET A 367 6.03 3.07 -4.95
C MET A 367 6.68 1.69 -5.08
N LEU A 368 7.78 1.45 -4.37
CA LEU A 368 8.49 0.17 -4.34
C LEU A 368 7.61 -0.98 -3.79
N LYS A 369 6.65 -0.69 -2.91
CA LYS A 369 5.66 -1.67 -2.43
C LYS A 369 4.50 -1.90 -3.42
N GLN A 370 4.38 -1.08 -4.45
CA GLN A 370 3.29 -1.12 -5.44
C GLN A 370 3.75 -1.55 -6.84
N THR A 371 5.06 -1.63 -7.09
CA THR A 371 5.64 -2.05 -8.36
C THR A 371 5.43 -3.53 -8.65
N MET A 372 5.10 -3.85 -9.89
CA MET A 372 5.15 -5.20 -10.42
C MET A 372 6.60 -5.63 -10.63
N GLY A 373 7.03 -6.67 -9.92
CA GLY A 373 8.35 -7.27 -10.10
C GLY A 373 8.25 -8.78 -10.26
N THR A 374 9.22 -9.49 -9.69
CA THR A 374 9.13 -10.94 -9.48
C THR A 374 8.61 -11.22 -8.07
N PRO A 375 7.41 -11.81 -7.89
CA PRO A 375 6.87 -12.10 -6.56
C PRO A 375 7.44 -13.40 -5.95
N PHE A 376 7.70 -14.42 -6.77
CA PHE A 376 8.25 -15.72 -6.39
C PHE A 376 8.68 -16.51 -7.64
N HIS A 377 9.64 -17.42 -7.47
CA HIS A 377 10.08 -18.34 -8.54
C HIS A 377 9.24 -19.63 -8.61
N ALA A 378 8.69 -20.09 -7.48
CA ALA A 378 7.87 -21.30 -7.37
C ALA A 378 6.44 -21.13 -7.91
N ILE A 379 6.32 -20.67 -9.16
CA ILE A 379 5.03 -20.36 -9.79
C ILE A 379 4.12 -21.58 -9.90
N PRO A 380 4.58 -22.75 -10.39
CA PRO A 380 3.70 -23.91 -10.59
C PRO A 380 2.97 -24.35 -9.32
N PHE A 381 3.63 -24.27 -8.17
CA PHE A 381 3.14 -24.78 -6.88
C PHE A 381 2.27 -23.80 -6.11
N ARG A 382 2.15 -22.54 -6.56
CA ARG A 382 1.40 -21.51 -5.84
C ARG A 382 0.09 -21.14 -6.53
N HIS A 383 -0.93 -20.96 -5.69
CA HIS A 383 -2.29 -20.58 -6.05
C HIS A 383 -2.73 -19.32 -5.29
N ASP A 384 -1.94 -18.25 -5.38
CA ASP A 384 -2.29 -16.97 -4.76
C ASP A 384 -3.50 -16.34 -5.48
N ASN A 385 -4.33 -15.59 -4.74
CA ASN A 385 -5.53 -14.94 -5.28
C ASN A 385 -5.22 -14.04 -6.48
N LYS A 386 -4.15 -13.23 -6.36
CA LYS A 386 -3.65 -12.38 -7.43
C LYS A 386 -2.15 -12.19 -7.29
N ALA A 387 -1.40 -12.45 -8.35
CA ALA A 387 0.03 -12.17 -8.41
C ALA A 387 0.35 -11.34 -9.66
N TYR A 388 1.27 -10.40 -9.52
CA TYR A 388 1.74 -9.55 -10.62
C TYR A 388 3.18 -9.89 -10.91
N ARG A 389 3.48 -10.21 -12.17
CA ARG A 389 4.82 -10.59 -12.61
C ARG A 389 5.25 -9.77 -13.81
N LEU A 390 6.45 -9.22 -13.79
CA LEU A 390 7.10 -8.68 -14.99
C LEU A 390 7.69 -9.83 -15.82
N ILE A 391 7.59 -9.77 -17.15
CA ILE A 391 8.07 -10.85 -18.03
C ILE A 391 9.59 -10.80 -18.18
N THR A 392 10.13 -9.60 -18.43
CA THR A 392 11.56 -9.36 -18.68
C THR A 392 12.14 -8.37 -17.67
N PRO A 393 12.16 -8.70 -16.37
CA PRO A 393 12.78 -7.82 -15.39
C PRO A 393 14.31 -7.87 -15.52
N GLN A 394 14.98 -6.76 -15.21
CA GLN A 394 16.43 -6.63 -15.27
C GLN A 394 17.00 -6.30 -13.90
N LYS A 395 18.26 -6.65 -13.69
CA LYS A 395 19.04 -6.18 -12.54
C LYS A 395 19.35 -4.69 -12.73
N PRO A 396 19.21 -3.84 -11.70
CA PRO A 396 19.57 -2.45 -11.81
C PRO A 396 21.09 -2.30 -11.99
N LEU A 397 21.52 -1.41 -12.89
CA LEU A 397 22.95 -1.13 -13.09
C LEU A 397 23.60 -0.50 -11.84
N LEU A 398 22.83 0.31 -11.11
CA LEU A 398 23.24 0.87 -9.83
C LEU A 398 22.64 0.09 -8.67
N ARG A 399 23.50 -0.44 -7.81
CA ARG A 399 23.14 -1.29 -6.66
C ARG A 399 23.75 -0.75 -5.40
N THR A 400 22.95 -0.61 -4.34
CA THR A 400 23.46 -0.29 -3.00
C THR A 400 24.11 -1.53 -2.37
N ARG A 401 24.94 -1.34 -1.35
CA ARG A 401 25.54 -2.44 -0.59
C ARG A 401 24.46 -3.35 -0.01
N ASP A 402 23.41 -2.76 0.53
CA ASP A 402 22.30 -3.48 1.17
C ASP A 402 21.46 -4.27 0.16
N TYR A 403 21.33 -3.77 -1.09
CA TYR A 403 20.71 -4.53 -2.18
C TYR A 403 21.43 -5.85 -2.45
N ARG A 404 22.77 -5.86 -2.39
CA ARG A 404 23.60 -7.06 -2.60
C ARG A 404 23.59 -7.99 -1.39
N GLN A 405 23.65 -7.44 -0.18
CA GLN A 405 23.61 -8.23 1.05
C GLN A 405 22.32 -9.05 1.20
N ILE A 406 21.19 -8.50 0.76
CA ILE A 406 19.88 -9.17 0.80
C ILE A 406 19.65 -10.06 -0.45
N ASP A 407 20.55 -10.01 -1.43
CA ASP A 407 20.46 -10.72 -2.70
C ASP A 407 19.15 -10.45 -3.49
N PHE A 408 18.81 -9.16 -3.63
CA PHE A 408 17.65 -8.73 -4.44
C PHE A 408 17.83 -8.96 -5.95
N ASP A 409 19.00 -9.44 -6.37
CA ASP A 409 19.32 -9.75 -7.77
C ASP A 409 18.36 -10.79 -8.36
N ASP A 410 17.87 -11.73 -7.54
CA ASP A 410 16.90 -12.76 -7.93
C ASP A 410 15.46 -12.23 -8.04
N TYR A 411 15.18 -11.10 -7.37
CA TYR A 411 13.85 -10.48 -7.30
C TYR A 411 13.80 -9.07 -7.91
N PRO A 412 14.20 -8.90 -9.18
CA PRO A 412 14.18 -7.60 -9.84
C PRO A 412 12.76 -7.04 -9.97
N THR A 413 12.66 -5.70 -9.91
CA THR A 413 11.38 -4.97 -9.79
C THR A 413 11.07 -4.05 -10.97
N GLY A 414 11.93 -4.05 -11.99
CA GLY A 414 11.90 -3.07 -13.06
C GLY A 414 12.85 -3.42 -14.20
N VAL A 415 13.12 -2.44 -15.04
CA VAL A 415 14.01 -2.53 -16.21
C VAL A 415 14.88 -1.28 -16.29
N ASN A 416 16.09 -1.40 -16.80
CA ASN A 416 16.92 -0.24 -17.15
C ASN A 416 16.37 0.33 -18.47
N ALA A 417 16.05 1.62 -18.51
CA ALA A 417 15.51 2.29 -19.68
C ALA A 417 16.40 3.47 -20.05
N VAL A 418 16.56 3.73 -21.36
CA VAL A 418 17.22 4.95 -21.85
C VAL A 418 16.25 6.12 -21.71
N VAL A 419 16.63 7.11 -20.92
CA VAL A 419 15.80 8.29 -20.64
C VAL A 419 16.45 9.51 -21.23
N ALA A 420 15.68 10.27 -22.02
CA ALA A 420 16.05 11.60 -22.48
C ALA A 420 15.23 12.65 -21.72
N VAL A 421 15.93 13.62 -21.12
CA VAL A 421 15.30 14.72 -20.40
C VAL A 421 15.15 15.92 -21.34
N MET A 422 13.96 16.06 -21.93
CA MET A 422 13.66 17.13 -22.90
C MET A 422 12.15 17.39 -23.00
N CYS A 423 11.78 18.58 -23.46
CA CYS A 423 10.42 18.88 -23.91
C CYS A 423 10.38 18.66 -25.43
N TYR A 424 9.70 17.62 -25.91
CA TYR A 424 9.64 17.31 -27.34
C TYR A 424 8.21 17.26 -27.87
N THR A 425 7.36 16.42 -27.26
CA THR A 425 6.06 16.05 -27.81
C THR A 425 4.93 16.99 -27.39
N GLY A 426 5.09 17.73 -26.28
CA GLY A 426 4.02 18.49 -25.64
C GLY A 426 3.01 17.64 -24.86
N PHE A 427 3.03 16.31 -25.01
CA PHE A 427 2.20 15.37 -24.25
C PHE A 427 2.87 14.87 -22.97
N ASP A 428 4.03 15.42 -22.62
CA ASP A 428 4.87 15.12 -21.45
C ASP A 428 4.74 16.19 -20.34
N MET A 429 3.73 17.06 -20.40
CA MET A 429 3.41 18.01 -19.34
C MET A 429 2.70 17.35 -18.16
N GLU A 430 2.80 17.93 -16.95
CA GLU A 430 2.01 17.52 -15.77
C GLU A 430 2.11 16.01 -15.44
N ASP A 431 3.30 15.57 -15.04
CA ASP A 431 3.62 14.17 -14.65
C ASP A 431 3.32 13.12 -15.72
N ALA A 432 3.12 13.54 -16.95
CA ALA A 432 3.07 12.65 -18.10
C ALA A 432 4.48 12.23 -18.51
N MET A 433 4.59 11.01 -19.02
CA MET A 433 5.78 10.52 -19.70
C MET A 433 5.40 9.85 -21.01
N ILE A 434 6.34 9.91 -21.95
CA ILE A 434 6.20 9.29 -23.26
C ILE A 434 7.04 8.04 -23.28
N LEU A 435 6.49 6.96 -23.81
CA LEU A 435 7.24 5.73 -24.09
C LEU A 435 7.35 5.53 -25.59
N ASN A 436 8.51 5.04 -26.02
CA ASN A 436 8.74 4.60 -27.39
C ASN A 436 7.85 3.38 -27.70
N LYS A 437 6.99 3.53 -28.71
CA LYS A 437 6.05 2.49 -29.14
C LYS A 437 6.76 1.20 -29.54
N SER A 438 7.85 1.29 -30.31
CA SER A 438 8.60 0.11 -30.74
C SER A 438 9.29 -0.59 -29.57
N SER A 439 9.79 0.14 -28.58
CA SER A 439 10.35 -0.48 -27.36
C SER A 439 9.28 -1.26 -26.60
N VAL A 440 8.07 -0.69 -26.48
CA VAL A 440 6.92 -1.39 -25.87
C VAL A 440 6.55 -2.64 -26.66
N GLU A 441 6.42 -2.55 -27.99
CA GLU A 441 6.09 -3.69 -28.87
C GLU A 441 7.14 -4.82 -28.80
N ARG A 442 8.43 -4.47 -28.60
CA ARG A 442 9.52 -5.44 -28.40
C ARG A 442 9.49 -6.14 -27.04
N GLY A 443 8.71 -5.66 -26.07
CA GLY A 443 8.60 -6.30 -24.76
C GLY A 443 8.76 -5.39 -23.56
N LEU A 444 9.10 -4.10 -23.74
CA LEU A 444 9.37 -3.19 -22.63
C LEU A 444 8.17 -3.11 -21.67
N PHE A 445 8.44 -3.34 -20.37
CA PHE A 445 7.45 -3.35 -19.29
C PHE A 445 6.28 -4.35 -19.42
N HIS A 446 6.36 -5.37 -20.28
CA HIS A 446 5.31 -6.38 -20.36
C HIS A 446 5.16 -7.17 -19.05
N GLY A 447 3.92 -7.38 -18.63
CA GLY A 447 3.60 -8.07 -17.39
C GLY A 447 2.50 -9.12 -17.55
N CYS A 448 2.50 -10.10 -16.65
CA CYS A 448 1.43 -11.08 -16.49
C CYS A 448 0.74 -10.87 -15.13
N VAL A 449 -0.57 -11.04 -15.11
CA VAL A 449 -1.36 -11.09 -13.88
C VAL A 449 -1.91 -12.50 -13.74
N TYR A 450 -1.50 -13.20 -12.69
CA TYR A 450 -2.08 -14.49 -12.32
C TYR A 450 -3.27 -14.22 -11.39
N LYS A 451 -4.40 -14.87 -11.67
CA LYS A 451 -5.61 -14.84 -10.84
C LYS A 451 -6.05 -16.27 -10.61
N THR A 452 -6.17 -16.66 -9.35
CA THR A 452 -6.67 -17.99 -9.01
C THR A 452 -8.17 -17.92 -8.74
N LYS A 453 -8.95 -18.82 -9.34
CA LYS A 453 -10.36 -19.03 -9.03
C LYS A 453 -10.51 -20.39 -8.36
N ILE A 454 -10.90 -20.34 -7.09
CA ILE A 454 -11.26 -21.53 -6.31
C ILE A 454 -12.73 -21.82 -6.56
N ILE A 455 -13.04 -23.03 -6.99
CA ILE A 455 -14.39 -23.49 -7.31
C ILE A 455 -14.66 -24.77 -6.52
N ASP A 456 -15.75 -24.78 -5.76
CA ASP A 456 -16.26 -25.98 -5.11
C ASP A 456 -17.21 -26.71 -6.06
N ALA A 457 -17.12 -28.05 -6.12
CA ALA A 457 -17.98 -28.85 -6.98
C ALA A 457 -19.45 -28.80 -6.54
N ALA A 458 -19.68 -28.75 -5.24
CA ALA A 458 -20.99 -28.66 -4.62
C ALA A 458 -21.44 -27.19 -4.43
N PRO A 459 -22.75 -26.90 -4.55
CA PRO A 459 -23.26 -25.56 -4.27
C PRO A 459 -23.18 -25.21 -2.78
N SER A 460 -23.05 -23.91 -2.47
CA SER A 460 -22.73 -23.40 -1.14
C SER A 460 -23.75 -23.72 -0.03
N GLY A 461 -24.94 -24.24 -0.37
CA GLY A 461 -25.99 -24.65 0.56
C GLY A 461 -26.09 -26.16 0.80
N SER A 462 -25.27 -26.99 0.14
CA SER A 462 -25.34 -28.45 0.28
C SER A 462 -24.89 -28.94 1.66
N ARG A 463 -25.56 -29.98 2.16
CA ARG A 463 -25.11 -30.75 3.32
C ARG A 463 -23.80 -31.48 2.98
N ALA A 464 -22.99 -31.79 3.99
CA ALA A 464 -21.67 -32.40 3.78
C ALA A 464 -21.74 -33.73 3.01
N GLN A 465 -22.64 -34.64 3.41
CA GLN A 465 -22.86 -35.92 2.72
C GLN A 465 -23.28 -35.74 1.25
N ASP A 466 -24.15 -34.77 0.96
CA ASP A 466 -24.57 -34.49 -0.42
C ASP A 466 -23.43 -33.87 -1.25
N ALA A 467 -22.51 -33.16 -0.62
CA ALA A 467 -21.44 -32.42 -1.28
C ALA A 467 -20.28 -33.34 -1.77
N GLU A 468 -20.08 -34.49 -1.13
CA GLU A 468 -19.13 -35.53 -1.57
C GLU A 468 -19.53 -36.17 -2.90
N GLU A 469 -20.84 -36.25 -3.19
CA GLU A 469 -21.35 -36.84 -4.43
C GLU A 469 -21.15 -35.92 -5.66
N TYR A 470 -20.74 -34.67 -5.48
CA TYR A 470 -20.47 -33.76 -6.60
C TYR A 470 -19.04 -33.95 -7.12
N GLN A 471 -18.94 -34.25 -8.40
CA GLN A 471 -17.66 -34.40 -9.10
C GLN A 471 -17.61 -33.51 -10.34
N PHE A 472 -16.40 -33.06 -10.69
CA PHE A 472 -16.14 -32.36 -11.94
C PHE A 472 -16.08 -33.37 -13.07
N THR A 473 -16.95 -33.21 -14.06
CA THR A 473 -17.01 -34.10 -15.24
C THR A 473 -17.60 -33.33 -16.42
N ASN A 474 -17.16 -33.65 -17.62
CA ASN A 474 -17.78 -33.17 -18.86
C ASN A 474 -18.39 -34.29 -19.71
N THR A 475 -18.19 -35.53 -19.32
CA THR A 475 -18.56 -36.69 -20.12
C THR A 475 -20.01 -37.07 -19.87
N SER A 476 -20.78 -37.29 -20.93
CA SER A 476 -22.11 -37.91 -20.86
C SER A 476 -21.98 -39.41 -20.55
N LYS A 477 -23.09 -40.07 -20.17
CA LYS A 477 -23.11 -41.54 -19.98
C LYS A 477 -22.59 -42.33 -21.19
N LEU A 478 -22.69 -41.73 -22.39
CA LEU A 478 -22.24 -42.30 -23.67
C LEU A 478 -20.77 -41.95 -24.02
N GLY A 479 -19.96 -41.43 -23.09
CA GLY A 479 -18.55 -41.11 -23.35
C GLY A 479 -18.32 -39.84 -24.18
N ARG A 480 -19.38 -39.17 -24.66
CA ARG A 480 -19.27 -37.93 -25.45
C ARG A 480 -19.11 -36.70 -24.55
N LYS A 481 -18.23 -35.77 -24.95
CA LYS A 481 -18.10 -34.46 -24.30
C LYS A 481 -19.41 -33.67 -24.42
N CYS A 482 -19.98 -33.23 -23.29
CA CYS A 482 -21.16 -32.38 -23.27
C CYS A 482 -20.85 -30.96 -23.77
N ILE A 483 -19.71 -30.42 -23.36
CA ILE A 483 -19.23 -29.10 -23.75
C ILE A 483 -17.92 -29.26 -24.54
N PRO A 484 -17.85 -28.84 -25.81
CA PRO A 484 -16.65 -29.03 -26.64
C PRO A 484 -15.40 -28.32 -26.12
N SER A 485 -15.56 -27.19 -25.41
CA SER A 485 -14.44 -26.39 -24.91
C SER A 485 -13.76 -26.95 -23.66
N LEU A 486 -14.35 -27.98 -23.02
CA LEU A 486 -13.83 -28.61 -21.82
C LEU A 486 -13.32 -30.02 -22.14
N ASP A 487 -12.34 -30.48 -21.38
CA ASP A 487 -11.88 -31.85 -21.35
C ASP A 487 -12.79 -32.75 -20.54
N ALA A 488 -12.52 -34.06 -20.55
CA ALA A 488 -13.37 -35.07 -19.92
C ALA A 488 -13.51 -34.85 -18.40
N ASP A 489 -12.48 -34.26 -17.79
CA ASP A 489 -12.37 -33.89 -16.38
C ASP A 489 -13.28 -32.73 -15.95
N GLY A 490 -13.93 -32.04 -16.89
CA GLY A 490 -14.79 -30.91 -16.58
C GLY A 490 -14.10 -29.55 -16.61
N PHE A 491 -12.83 -29.45 -17.04
CA PHE A 491 -12.05 -28.20 -17.10
C PHE A 491 -11.54 -27.89 -18.52
N PRO A 492 -11.12 -26.66 -18.83
CA PRO A 492 -10.50 -26.34 -20.10
C PRO A 492 -9.04 -26.80 -20.10
N ALA A 493 -8.54 -27.23 -21.27
CA ALA A 493 -7.13 -27.60 -21.44
C ALA A 493 -6.17 -26.50 -20.95
N ILE A 494 -5.03 -26.90 -20.39
CA ILE A 494 -3.96 -25.97 -20.00
C ILE A 494 -3.48 -25.22 -21.24
N GLY A 495 -3.38 -23.90 -21.14
CA GLY A 495 -3.08 -22.99 -22.26
C GLY A 495 -4.31 -22.49 -23.02
N ALA A 496 -5.51 -23.02 -22.78
CA ALA A 496 -6.71 -22.58 -23.48
C ALA A 496 -7.07 -21.12 -23.14
N LYS A 497 -7.50 -20.36 -24.17
CA LYS A 497 -7.96 -18.98 -24.03
C LYS A 497 -9.44 -18.93 -23.61
N VAL A 498 -9.68 -18.36 -22.43
CA VAL A 498 -11.00 -18.15 -21.85
C VAL A 498 -11.39 -16.67 -21.98
N THR A 499 -12.62 -16.43 -22.43
CA THR A 499 -13.22 -15.10 -22.57
C THR A 499 -14.48 -15.01 -21.72
N GLN A 500 -14.97 -13.79 -21.48
CA GLN A 500 -16.19 -13.57 -20.70
C GLN A 500 -17.36 -14.40 -21.24
N GLY A 501 -18.10 -15.04 -20.33
CA GLY A 501 -19.25 -15.89 -20.65
C GLY A 501 -18.93 -17.32 -21.05
N LYS A 502 -17.66 -17.68 -21.30
CA LYS A 502 -17.28 -19.09 -21.53
C LYS A 502 -17.35 -19.91 -20.23
N THR A 503 -17.68 -21.18 -20.34
CA THR A 503 -17.71 -22.12 -19.22
C THR A 503 -16.28 -22.41 -18.74
N LEU A 504 -16.04 -22.18 -17.45
CA LEU A 504 -14.79 -22.52 -16.76
C LEU A 504 -14.78 -23.95 -16.25
N CYS A 505 -15.90 -24.43 -15.72
CA CYS A 505 -16.00 -25.79 -15.25
C CYS A 505 -17.44 -26.30 -15.30
N ARG A 506 -17.57 -27.62 -15.36
CA ARG A 506 -18.83 -28.34 -15.23
C ARG A 506 -18.73 -29.32 -14.06
N SER A 507 -19.65 -29.23 -13.12
CA SER A 507 -19.80 -30.20 -12.03
C SER A 507 -21.17 -30.89 -12.11
N GLN A 508 -21.23 -32.14 -11.68
CA GLN A 508 -22.45 -32.92 -11.67
C GLN A 508 -22.48 -33.80 -10.42
N ARG A 509 -23.68 -33.98 -9.85
CA ARG A 509 -23.92 -34.91 -8.75
C ARG A 509 -24.02 -36.33 -9.30
N HIS A 510 -23.22 -37.25 -8.76
CA HIS A 510 -23.23 -38.66 -9.12
C HIS A 510 -24.04 -39.46 -8.09
N THR A 511 -25.34 -39.60 -8.29
CA THR A 511 -26.20 -40.43 -7.43
C THR A 511 -26.13 -41.89 -7.83
N HIS A 512 -26.02 -42.81 -6.87
CA HIS A 512 -26.07 -44.26 -7.10
C HIS A 512 -27.47 -44.79 -7.47
N SER A 513 -28.54 -44.00 -7.29
CA SER A 513 -29.90 -44.39 -7.64
C SER A 513 -30.30 -43.96 -9.06
N THR A 514 -31.12 -44.79 -9.73
CA THR A 514 -31.65 -44.63 -11.09
C THR A 514 -32.62 -43.46 -11.29
N ALA A 515 -32.77 -42.58 -10.29
CA ALA A 515 -33.64 -41.41 -10.37
C ALA A 515 -33.02 -40.28 -11.21
N ILE A 516 -33.89 -39.39 -11.71
CA ILE A 516 -33.60 -38.25 -12.59
C ILE A 516 -32.33 -37.51 -12.13
N GLN A 517 -31.27 -37.57 -12.95
CA GLN A 517 -30.01 -36.91 -12.65
C GLN A 517 -30.22 -35.42 -12.45
N ALA A 518 -29.67 -34.87 -11.36
CA ALA A 518 -29.68 -33.43 -11.12
C ALA A 518 -28.99 -32.69 -12.29
N PRO A 519 -29.51 -31.52 -12.70
CA PRO A 519 -28.92 -30.75 -13.79
C PRO A 519 -27.47 -30.39 -13.47
N ALA A 520 -26.58 -30.58 -14.46
CA ALA A 520 -25.16 -30.26 -14.30
C ALA A 520 -24.98 -28.75 -14.06
N GLN A 521 -24.18 -28.40 -13.05
CA GLN A 521 -23.85 -27.03 -12.72
C GLN A 521 -22.68 -26.55 -13.59
N GLN A 522 -22.84 -25.36 -14.17
CA GLN A 522 -21.82 -24.72 -14.99
C GLN A 522 -21.36 -23.42 -14.32
N THR A 523 -20.05 -23.25 -14.18
CA THR A 523 -19.48 -21.99 -13.70
C THR A 523 -18.88 -21.24 -14.87
N PHE A 524 -19.27 -19.98 -15.06
CA PHE A 524 -18.83 -19.15 -16.18
C PHE A 524 -17.69 -18.20 -15.79
N TYR A 525 -16.84 -17.85 -16.75
CA TYR A 525 -15.84 -16.80 -16.60
C TYR A 525 -16.49 -15.42 -16.63
N LYS A 526 -16.38 -14.69 -15.51
CA LYS A 526 -17.05 -13.39 -15.29
C LYS A 526 -16.18 -12.16 -15.55
N ASP A 527 -14.87 -12.30 -15.71
CA ASP A 527 -14.01 -11.13 -15.88
C ASP A 527 -14.00 -10.69 -17.34
N ASP A 528 -13.87 -9.39 -17.57
CA ASP A 528 -13.94 -8.78 -18.91
C ASP A 528 -12.67 -9.04 -19.73
N GLU A 529 -11.53 -9.22 -19.06
CA GLU A 529 -10.24 -9.45 -19.72
C GLU A 529 -10.08 -10.92 -20.12
N PRO A 530 -9.57 -11.22 -21.33
CA PRO A 530 -9.23 -12.59 -21.69
C PRO A 530 -8.11 -13.13 -20.79
N ALA A 531 -8.18 -14.43 -20.48
CA ALA A 531 -7.16 -15.12 -19.70
C ALA A 531 -6.84 -16.48 -20.31
N TYR A 532 -5.65 -16.97 -20.02
CA TYR A 532 -5.19 -18.31 -20.39
C TYR A 532 -5.19 -19.21 -19.16
N VAL A 533 -5.60 -20.46 -19.30
CA VAL A 533 -5.51 -21.45 -18.21
C VAL A 533 -4.03 -21.80 -18.01
N ASP A 534 -3.49 -21.55 -16.83
CA ASP A 534 -2.08 -21.77 -16.51
C ASP A 534 -1.85 -23.05 -15.70
N GLY A 535 -2.81 -23.42 -14.84
CA GLY A 535 -2.78 -24.66 -14.10
C GLY A 535 -4.11 -24.95 -13.42
N VAL A 536 -4.46 -26.22 -13.30
CA VAL A 536 -5.64 -26.72 -12.60
C VAL A 536 -5.18 -27.69 -11.53
N THR A 537 -5.49 -27.39 -10.28
CA THR A 537 -5.16 -28.27 -9.15
C THR A 537 -6.46 -28.74 -8.52
N LEU A 538 -6.65 -30.05 -8.47
CA LEU A 538 -7.79 -30.70 -7.84
C LEU A 538 -7.44 -31.05 -6.39
N THR A 539 -8.36 -30.74 -5.50
CA THR A 539 -8.27 -31.06 -4.08
C THR A 539 -9.53 -31.84 -3.72
N SER A 540 -9.38 -33.14 -3.52
CA SER A 540 -10.45 -33.99 -2.98
C SER A 540 -10.51 -33.87 -1.45
N ALA A 541 -11.67 -34.16 -0.88
CA ALA A 541 -11.77 -34.34 0.57
C ALA A 541 -10.91 -35.57 0.98
N PRO A 542 -10.18 -35.50 2.10
CA PRO A 542 -9.49 -36.66 2.65
C PRO A 542 -10.51 -37.72 3.11
N ALA A 543 -10.10 -38.98 3.18
CA ALA A 543 -10.99 -40.07 3.63
C ALA A 543 -11.52 -39.81 5.05
N PRO A 544 -12.70 -40.33 5.44
CA PRO A 544 -13.35 -40.03 6.72
C PRO A 544 -12.51 -40.36 7.98
N ALA A 545 -11.48 -41.21 7.85
CA ALA A 545 -10.51 -41.49 8.92
C ALA A 545 -9.52 -40.33 9.17
N GLU A 546 -9.10 -39.62 8.12
CA GLU A 546 -8.16 -38.49 8.18
C GLU A 546 -8.87 -37.16 8.52
N GLU A 547 -10.16 -37.05 8.21
CA GLU A 547 -11.01 -35.88 8.53
C GLU A 547 -11.17 -35.65 10.04
N ARG A 548 -11.07 -36.72 10.87
CA ARG A 548 -11.09 -36.60 12.33
C ARG A 548 -9.94 -35.75 12.88
N VAL A 549 -8.79 -35.76 12.20
CA VAL A 549 -7.57 -35.03 12.59
C VAL A 549 -7.50 -33.66 11.89
N LEU A 550 -7.94 -33.59 10.64
CA LEU A 550 -7.88 -32.42 9.77
C LEU A 550 -9.30 -31.93 9.47
N LYS A 551 -9.95 -31.22 10.40
CA LYS A 551 -11.21 -30.49 10.14
C LYS A 551 -11.00 -29.31 9.18
N THR A 552 -10.61 -29.58 7.95
CA THR A 552 -10.33 -28.59 6.90
C THR A 552 -11.59 -27.86 6.41
N GLY A 553 -12.78 -28.37 6.77
CA GLY A 553 -14.07 -27.80 6.35
C GLY A 553 -14.36 -27.96 4.85
N LEU A 554 -13.56 -28.76 4.14
CA LEU A 554 -13.78 -29.14 2.75
C LEU A 554 -14.89 -30.20 2.69
N ARG A 555 -16.07 -29.80 2.22
CA ARG A 555 -17.27 -30.65 2.17
C ARG A 555 -17.31 -31.59 0.95
N GLY A 556 -16.36 -31.49 0.03
CA GLY A 556 -16.35 -32.22 -1.24
C GLY A 556 -15.17 -31.83 -2.13
N CYS A 557 -15.23 -32.19 -3.41
CA CYS A 557 -14.16 -31.86 -4.36
C CYS A 557 -14.07 -30.33 -4.61
N ARG A 558 -12.86 -29.79 -4.52
CA ARG A 558 -12.51 -28.40 -4.82
C ARG A 558 -11.49 -28.34 -5.95
N ALA A 559 -11.64 -27.40 -6.85
CA ALA A 559 -10.68 -27.12 -7.91
C ALA A 559 -10.13 -25.70 -7.78
N SER A 560 -8.81 -25.55 -7.90
CA SER A 560 -8.12 -24.28 -7.95
C SER A 560 -7.60 -24.04 -9.37
N LEU A 561 -8.28 -23.15 -10.11
CA LEU A 561 -7.88 -22.78 -11.47
C LEU A 561 -7.02 -21.53 -11.43
N ARG A 562 -5.75 -21.65 -11.82
CA ARG A 562 -4.86 -20.50 -12.03
C ARG A 562 -5.01 -20.00 -13.46
N LEU A 563 -5.42 -18.75 -13.59
CA LEU A 563 -5.61 -18.06 -14.87
C LEU A 563 -4.55 -16.98 -15.03
N ARG A 564 -3.92 -16.90 -16.21
CA ARG A 564 -2.90 -15.91 -16.55
C ARG A 564 -3.46 -14.92 -17.58
N SER A 565 -3.50 -13.65 -17.22
CA SER A 565 -3.82 -12.55 -18.13
C SER A 565 -2.54 -11.80 -18.48
N VAL A 566 -2.17 -11.77 -19.76
CA VAL A 566 -1.03 -10.99 -20.25
C VAL A 566 -1.47 -9.54 -20.39
N ARG A 567 -0.71 -8.60 -19.81
CA ARG A 567 -0.99 -7.17 -19.82
C ARG A 567 0.19 -6.39 -20.41
N LYS A 568 0.01 -5.94 -21.65
CA LYS A 568 0.89 -4.94 -22.27
C LYS A 568 0.73 -3.57 -21.58
N PRO A 569 1.75 -2.70 -21.58
CA PRO A 569 1.59 -1.29 -21.23
C PRO A 569 0.51 -0.63 -22.10
N ILE A 570 -0.39 0.13 -21.48
CA ILE A 570 -1.40 0.92 -22.18
C ILE A 570 -1.37 2.36 -21.69
N ILE A 571 -1.90 3.27 -22.51
CA ILE A 571 -2.03 4.68 -22.15
C ILE A 571 -2.78 4.83 -20.82
N GLY A 572 -2.21 5.65 -19.94
CA GLY A 572 -2.61 5.95 -18.59
C GLY A 572 -2.06 5.00 -17.52
N ASP A 573 -1.34 3.94 -17.90
CA ASP A 573 -0.58 3.12 -16.95
C ASP A 573 0.52 3.96 -16.28
N LYS A 574 0.92 3.53 -15.08
CA LYS A 574 1.79 4.32 -14.20
C LYS A 574 3.16 3.67 -14.07
N PHE A 575 4.19 4.48 -14.25
CA PHE A 575 5.58 4.11 -14.12
C PHE A 575 6.25 5.02 -13.10
N ALA A 576 7.31 4.54 -12.47
CA ALA A 576 8.09 5.33 -11.53
C ALA A 576 9.58 5.02 -11.67
N SER A 577 10.43 6.05 -11.52
CA SER A 577 11.86 5.83 -11.26
C SER A 577 12.09 5.41 -9.81
N ARG A 578 13.35 5.15 -9.44
CA ARG A 578 13.73 4.89 -8.04
C ARG A 578 13.83 6.13 -7.15
N HIS A 579 13.35 7.29 -7.60
CA HIS A 579 13.48 8.57 -6.88
C HIS A 579 12.13 9.20 -6.52
N GLY A 580 11.06 8.43 -6.44
CA GLY A 580 9.72 8.93 -6.16
C GLY A 580 9.14 9.79 -7.30
N GLN A 581 9.72 9.70 -8.51
CA GLN A 581 9.21 10.32 -9.73
C GLN A 581 8.26 9.36 -10.41
N LYS A 582 6.97 9.56 -10.17
CA LYS A 582 5.90 8.81 -10.80
C LYS A 582 5.38 9.59 -11.99
N GLY A 583 5.24 8.92 -13.12
CA GLY A 583 4.55 9.48 -14.26
C GLY A 583 3.52 8.53 -14.86
N ILE A 584 2.62 9.12 -15.63
CA ILE A 584 1.55 8.44 -16.35
C ILE A 584 1.95 8.37 -17.81
N LEU A 585 1.85 7.19 -18.43
CA LEU A 585 2.03 7.06 -19.87
C LEU A 585 0.94 7.87 -20.59
N SER A 586 1.27 9.00 -21.19
CA SER A 586 0.29 9.82 -21.92
C SER A 586 0.09 9.32 -23.35
N MET A 587 1.19 9.03 -24.05
CA MET A 587 1.16 8.57 -25.43
C MET A 587 2.30 7.59 -25.70
N LEU A 588 2.01 6.61 -26.55
CA LEU A 588 3.04 5.76 -27.16
C LEU A 588 3.50 6.44 -28.44
N TRP A 589 4.72 6.97 -28.43
CA TRP A 589 5.25 7.75 -29.56
C TRP A 589 5.86 6.81 -30.61
N PRO A 590 5.55 6.98 -31.90
CA PRO A 590 6.15 6.19 -32.98
C PRO A 590 7.68 6.31 -32.97
N HIS A 591 8.38 5.23 -33.31
CA HIS A 591 9.84 5.19 -33.22
C HIS A 591 10.50 6.08 -34.26
N GLU A 592 9.90 6.16 -35.45
CA GLU A 592 10.27 7.03 -36.56
C GLU A 592 10.25 8.51 -36.19
N ASP A 593 9.33 8.93 -35.31
CA ASP A 593 9.16 10.32 -34.89
C ASP A 593 9.95 10.63 -33.61
N MET A 594 10.58 9.64 -32.97
CA MET A 594 11.37 9.87 -31.75
C MET A 594 12.67 10.59 -32.07
N PRO A 595 13.19 11.43 -31.16
CA PRO A 595 14.53 11.98 -31.30
C PRO A 595 15.58 10.86 -31.20
N PHE A 596 16.65 10.96 -31.98
CA PHE A 596 17.71 9.96 -32.02
C PHE A 596 19.09 10.61 -31.86
N SER A 597 20.05 9.90 -31.27
CA SER A 597 21.43 10.38 -31.11
C SER A 597 22.24 10.22 -32.38
N GLU A 598 23.42 10.83 -32.44
CA GLU A 598 24.40 10.61 -33.51
C GLU A 598 24.78 9.12 -33.68
N SER A 599 24.80 8.36 -32.58
CA SER A 599 25.00 6.91 -32.59
C SER A 599 23.78 6.11 -33.06
N GLY A 600 22.67 6.77 -33.39
CA GLY A 600 21.41 6.15 -33.78
C GLY A 600 20.61 5.57 -32.60
N LEU A 601 20.95 5.91 -31.35
CA LEU A 601 20.20 5.49 -30.18
C LEU A 601 18.91 6.30 -30.08
N VAL A 602 17.80 5.60 -29.94
CA VAL A 602 16.49 6.19 -29.70
C VAL A 602 16.10 5.93 -28.25
N PRO A 603 15.76 6.97 -27.46
CA PRO A 603 15.42 6.78 -26.06
C PRO A 603 14.12 5.96 -25.91
N ASP A 604 14.01 5.25 -24.79
CA ASP A 604 12.81 4.48 -24.45
C ASP A 604 11.75 5.37 -23.80
N ILE A 605 12.21 6.36 -23.01
CA ILE A 605 11.36 7.26 -22.22
C ILE A 605 11.78 8.70 -22.48
N LEU A 606 10.81 9.56 -22.78
CA LEU A 606 11.00 11.02 -22.71
C LEU A 606 10.44 11.52 -21.39
N PHE A 607 11.25 12.28 -20.66
CA PHE A 607 10.88 12.90 -19.40
C PHE A 607 11.02 14.42 -19.49
N ASN A 608 10.00 15.13 -19.04
CA ASN A 608 9.97 16.58 -19.12
C ASN A 608 10.88 17.22 -18.05
N PRO A 609 11.82 18.12 -18.43
CA PRO A 609 12.70 18.82 -17.50
C PRO A 609 11.96 19.65 -16.45
N HIS A 610 10.76 20.14 -16.73
CA HIS A 610 9.94 20.90 -15.77
C HIS A 610 9.54 20.08 -14.54
N GLY A 611 9.70 18.75 -14.58
CA GLY A 611 9.47 17.85 -13.45
C GLY A 611 10.57 17.85 -12.38
N PHE A 612 11.73 18.49 -12.61
CA PHE A 612 12.85 18.53 -11.65
C PHE A 612 12.79 19.69 -10.65
N PRO A 613 12.53 20.97 -11.04
CA PRO A 613 12.62 22.10 -10.11
C PRO A 613 11.72 21.99 -8.88
N SER A 614 10.47 21.55 -9.05
CA SER A 614 9.51 21.39 -7.95
C SER A 614 9.75 20.14 -7.08
N ARG A 615 10.52 19.17 -7.58
CA ARG A 615 10.70 17.86 -6.94
C ARG A 615 12.08 17.66 -6.34
N MET A 616 13.08 18.38 -6.83
CA MET A 616 14.45 18.38 -6.36
C MET A 616 15.02 16.95 -6.25
N THR A 617 14.72 16.10 -7.24
CA THR A 617 15.20 14.70 -7.31
C THR A 617 16.53 14.63 -8.04
N ILE A 618 17.57 15.23 -7.46
CA ILE A 618 18.91 15.29 -8.08
C ILE A 618 19.54 13.90 -8.16
N GLY A 619 19.23 13.00 -7.22
CA GLY A 619 19.69 11.61 -7.26
C GLY A 619 19.33 10.89 -8.56
N MET A 620 18.21 11.24 -9.22
CA MET A 620 17.83 10.67 -10.52
C MET A 620 18.75 11.11 -11.66
N LEU A 621 19.26 12.35 -11.61
CA LEU A 621 20.22 12.84 -12.60
C LEU A 621 21.58 12.16 -12.39
N ILE A 622 22.01 12.00 -11.13
CA ILE A 622 23.23 11.25 -10.80
C ILE A 622 23.07 9.78 -11.23
N GLU A 623 21.91 9.16 -10.99
CA GLU A 623 21.59 7.80 -11.43
C GLU A 623 21.73 7.67 -12.96
N SER A 624 21.23 8.65 -13.71
CA SER A 624 21.31 8.67 -15.18
C SER A 624 22.76 8.67 -15.70
N MET A 625 23.62 9.54 -15.14
CA MET A 625 25.04 9.61 -15.51
C MET A 625 25.80 8.34 -15.13
N ALA A 626 25.60 7.88 -13.89
CA ALA A 626 26.23 6.68 -13.38
C ALA A 626 25.75 5.41 -14.11
N GLY A 627 24.48 5.33 -14.50
CA GLY A 627 23.93 4.23 -15.27
C GLY A 627 24.50 4.17 -16.68
N LYS A 628 24.70 5.32 -17.31
CA LYS A 628 25.40 5.43 -18.59
C LYS A 628 26.85 4.97 -18.49
N ALA A 629 27.59 5.47 -17.49
CA ALA A 629 28.96 5.03 -17.22
C ALA A 629 29.03 3.52 -16.94
N ALA A 630 28.08 2.98 -16.16
CA ALA A 630 27.99 1.56 -15.86
C ALA A 630 27.81 0.70 -17.12
N ALA A 631 26.96 1.13 -18.05
CA ALA A 631 26.71 0.40 -19.28
C ALA A 631 27.90 0.42 -20.24
N VAL A 632 28.58 1.56 -20.34
CA VAL A 632 29.75 1.73 -21.23
C VAL A 632 30.95 0.93 -20.73
N HIS A 633 31.23 0.97 -19.42
CA HIS A 633 32.33 0.22 -18.81
C HIS A 633 32.01 -1.24 -18.49
N GLY A 634 30.75 -1.67 -18.68
CA GLY A 634 30.31 -3.04 -18.38
C GLY A 634 30.36 -3.42 -16.90
N ALA A 635 30.31 -2.43 -16.00
CA ALA A 635 30.49 -2.61 -14.55
C ALA A 635 29.32 -2.03 -13.75
N PHE A 636 28.87 -2.76 -12.73
CA PHE A 636 27.83 -2.27 -11.82
C PHE A 636 28.40 -1.21 -10.89
N GLN A 637 27.63 -0.14 -10.67
CA GLN A 637 28.05 0.98 -9.83
C GLN A 637 27.41 0.90 -8.46
N ASP A 638 28.19 1.23 -7.43
CA ASP A 638 27.69 1.33 -6.06
C ASP A 638 27.05 2.70 -5.79
N ALA A 639 25.76 2.68 -5.48
CA ALA A 639 24.93 3.86 -5.24
C ALA A 639 24.48 4.01 -3.77
N THR A 640 25.22 3.39 -2.84
CA THR A 640 24.97 3.49 -1.40
C THR A 640 24.98 4.95 -0.93
N ALA A 641 23.99 5.32 -0.11
CA ALA A 641 23.87 6.67 0.43
C ALA A 641 25.03 7.00 1.37
N PHE A 642 25.44 8.28 1.42
CA PHE A 642 26.54 8.79 2.24
C PHE A 642 27.92 8.19 1.95
N ARG A 643 28.08 7.49 0.82
CA ARG A 643 29.38 6.98 0.37
C ARG A 643 30.32 8.13 0.02
N GLU A 644 31.57 8.01 0.43
CA GLU A 644 32.66 8.86 -0.04
C GLU A 644 33.14 8.41 -1.43
N PHE A 645 33.27 9.38 -2.33
CA PHE A 645 33.83 9.15 -3.67
C PHE A 645 35.31 9.45 -3.62
N LYS A 646 36.12 8.38 -3.59
CA LYS A 646 37.58 8.50 -3.67
C LYS A 646 37.96 9.13 -5.00
N LYS A 647 38.95 10.03 -4.95
CA LYS A 647 39.53 10.65 -6.13
C LYS A 647 40.07 9.58 -7.08
N GLN A 648 39.70 9.68 -8.36
CA GLN A 648 40.23 8.76 -9.37
C GLN A 648 41.74 9.01 -9.59
N GLN A 649 42.50 7.94 -9.83
CA GLN A 649 43.93 8.06 -10.17
C GLN A 649 44.08 8.84 -11.49
N LYS A 650 45.17 9.61 -11.59
CA LYS A 650 45.48 10.37 -12.81
C LYS A 650 45.62 9.41 -13.98
N THR A 651 44.84 9.65 -15.03
CA THR A 651 44.83 8.83 -16.24
C THR A 651 46.02 9.13 -17.17
N GLY A 652 46.80 10.17 -16.86
CA GLY A 652 47.91 10.67 -17.68
C GLY A 652 47.44 11.61 -18.79
N ASN A 653 46.13 11.69 -19.03
CA ASN A 653 45.52 12.64 -19.94
C ASN A 653 45.02 13.86 -19.16
N ARG A 654 45.74 14.98 -19.28
CA ARG A 654 45.39 16.26 -18.64
C ARG A 654 43.98 16.73 -18.98
N TRP A 655 43.45 16.38 -20.16
CA TRP A 655 42.07 16.69 -20.52
C TRP A 655 41.08 15.99 -19.58
N ILE A 656 41.23 14.70 -19.33
CA ILE A 656 40.32 13.93 -18.46
C ILE A 656 40.51 14.32 -17.00
N ASP A 657 41.77 14.41 -16.57
CA ASP A 657 42.13 14.69 -15.18
C ASP A 657 41.66 16.08 -14.72
N GLN A 658 41.46 17.01 -15.66
CA GLN A 658 40.93 18.36 -15.41
C GLN A 658 39.48 18.55 -15.88
N GLU A 659 38.68 17.48 -15.91
CA GLU A 659 37.22 17.53 -16.17
C GLU A 659 36.85 17.99 -17.60
N GLY A 660 37.81 17.89 -18.53
CA GLY A 660 37.71 18.23 -19.95
C GLY A 660 37.13 19.60 -20.22
N HIS A 661 36.17 19.66 -21.15
CA HIS A 661 35.54 20.91 -21.59
C HIS A 661 34.93 21.73 -20.45
N HIS A 662 34.46 21.08 -19.38
CA HIS A 662 33.88 21.78 -18.24
C HIS A 662 34.94 22.58 -17.47
N GLY A 663 36.06 21.92 -17.15
CA GLY A 663 37.21 22.58 -16.54
C GLY A 663 37.86 23.59 -17.47
N TYR A 664 37.87 23.32 -18.78
CA TYR A 664 38.50 24.16 -19.81
C TYR A 664 37.71 25.45 -20.07
N VAL A 665 36.38 25.39 -20.27
CA VAL A 665 35.59 26.57 -20.64
C VAL A 665 35.28 27.48 -19.46
N LEU A 666 34.93 26.93 -18.29
CA LEU A 666 34.71 27.78 -17.11
C LEU A 666 35.97 28.54 -16.67
N ARG A 667 37.15 28.05 -17.05
CA ARG A 667 38.46 28.65 -16.73
C ARG A 667 39.10 29.36 -17.92
N GLY A 668 38.35 29.59 -19.00
CA GLY A 668 38.81 30.39 -20.14
C GLY A 668 39.93 29.73 -20.96
N GLU A 669 39.76 28.46 -21.33
CA GLU A 669 40.67 27.66 -22.16
C GLU A 669 42.05 27.39 -21.54
N ARG A 670 42.15 27.47 -20.21
CA ARG A 670 43.39 27.22 -19.48
C ARG A 670 43.23 26.04 -18.53
N TYR A 671 44.29 25.26 -18.46
CA TYR A 671 44.44 24.23 -17.44
C TYR A 671 44.64 24.86 -16.05
N ARG A 672 44.30 24.13 -14.97
CA ARG A 672 44.49 24.59 -13.58
C ARG A 672 45.94 25.04 -13.34
N THR A 673 46.11 26.08 -12.52
CA THR A 673 47.43 26.43 -11.99
C THR A 673 47.92 25.33 -11.02
N PRO A 674 49.23 25.20 -10.78
CA PRO A 674 49.76 24.20 -9.84
C PRO A 674 49.18 24.33 -8.42
N GLU A 675 48.90 25.56 -7.98
CA GLU A 675 48.28 25.84 -6.67
C GLU A 675 46.81 25.37 -6.63
N GLU A 676 46.05 25.63 -7.69
CA GLU A 676 44.68 25.14 -7.82
C GLU A 676 44.63 23.61 -7.96
N GLU A 677 45.63 22.99 -8.62
CA GLU A 677 45.76 21.54 -8.68
C GLU A 677 46.02 20.95 -7.29
N ALA A 678 46.85 21.62 -6.48
CA ALA A 678 47.10 21.24 -5.09
C ALA A 678 45.84 21.36 -4.22
N MET A 679 45.12 22.49 -4.29
CA MET A 679 43.85 22.66 -3.56
C MET A 679 42.79 21.63 -4.00
N ALA A 680 42.74 21.32 -5.29
CA ALA A 680 41.85 20.28 -5.81
C ALA A 680 42.35 18.86 -5.53
N GLN A 681 43.61 18.68 -5.13
CA GLN A 681 44.14 17.41 -4.61
C GLN A 681 43.72 17.18 -3.16
N GLU A 682 43.47 18.22 -2.39
CA GLU A 682 42.96 18.11 -1.01
C GLU A 682 41.45 17.84 -0.94
N GLN A 683 40.65 18.32 -1.90
CA GLN A 683 39.21 18.06 -1.95
C GLN A 683 38.88 16.76 -2.70
N GLY A 684 38.02 15.91 -2.11
CA GLY A 684 37.53 14.67 -2.73
C GLY A 684 36.62 14.92 -3.96
N ASP A 685 36.50 13.93 -4.85
CA ASP A 685 35.66 14.05 -6.05
C ASP A 685 34.17 14.03 -5.68
N THR A 686 33.34 14.89 -6.28
CA THR A 686 31.89 14.79 -6.13
C THR A 686 31.35 13.61 -6.96
N PRO A 687 30.11 13.11 -6.71
CA PRO A 687 29.53 12.05 -7.52
C PRO A 687 29.47 12.42 -9.02
N VAL A 688 29.18 13.68 -9.32
CA VAL A 688 29.11 14.19 -10.70
C VAL A 688 30.49 14.12 -11.34
N ASP A 689 31.55 14.50 -10.61
CA ASP A 689 32.91 14.49 -11.15
C ASP A 689 33.43 13.08 -11.36
N TYR A 690 33.14 12.18 -10.41
CA TYR A 690 33.52 10.78 -10.50
C TYR A 690 32.91 10.10 -11.75
N PHE A 691 31.60 10.25 -11.97
CA PHE A 691 30.96 9.66 -13.15
C PHE A 691 31.25 10.45 -14.44
N GLY A 692 31.45 11.76 -14.35
CA GLY A 692 31.77 12.62 -15.50
C GLY A 692 33.14 12.30 -16.10
N LYS A 693 34.17 12.12 -15.26
CA LYS A 693 35.50 11.65 -15.71
C LYS A 693 35.42 10.27 -16.37
N ALA A 694 34.62 9.36 -15.80
CA ALA A 694 34.43 8.02 -16.37
C ALA A 694 33.73 8.04 -17.75
N LEU A 695 32.75 8.94 -17.94
CA LEU A 695 32.10 9.15 -19.23
C LEU A 695 33.07 9.76 -20.26
N LEU A 696 33.87 10.73 -19.83
CA LEU A 696 34.82 11.44 -20.67
C LEU A 696 35.96 10.53 -21.13
N ALA A 697 36.43 9.63 -20.26
CA ALA A 697 37.36 8.57 -20.63
C ALA A 697 36.81 7.64 -21.73
N SER A 698 35.49 7.56 -21.88
CA SER A 698 34.81 6.75 -22.89
C SER A 698 34.41 7.53 -24.15
N GLY A 699 34.79 8.81 -24.24
CA GLY A 699 34.46 9.68 -25.37
C GLY A 699 33.07 10.34 -25.31
N TYR A 700 32.32 10.19 -24.21
CA TYR A 700 31.08 10.93 -23.98
C TYR A 700 31.33 12.31 -23.38
N GLN A 701 30.34 13.20 -23.48
CA GLN A 701 30.42 14.49 -22.79
C GLN A 701 30.43 14.30 -21.26
N TYR A 702 31.18 15.14 -20.55
CA TYR A 702 31.34 15.13 -19.09
C TYR A 702 30.01 15.01 -18.32
N TYR A 703 29.01 15.81 -18.70
CA TYR A 703 27.70 15.83 -18.06
C TYR A 703 26.73 14.75 -18.57
N GLY A 704 27.17 13.85 -19.45
CA GLY A 704 26.32 12.86 -20.08
C GLY A 704 25.32 13.43 -21.10
N ARG A 705 25.43 14.71 -21.47
CA ARG A 705 24.62 15.32 -22.54
C ARG A 705 25.07 14.80 -23.91
N GLU A 706 24.13 14.70 -24.84
CA GLU A 706 24.35 14.25 -26.21
C GLU A 706 23.62 15.16 -27.20
N GLU A 707 24.15 15.24 -28.41
CA GLU A 707 23.42 15.82 -29.53
C GLU A 707 22.37 14.83 -30.03
N LEU A 708 21.12 15.28 -30.05
CA LEU A 708 19.99 14.53 -30.58
C LEU A 708 19.45 15.26 -31.82
N TYR A 709 18.92 14.48 -32.76
CA TYR A 709 18.25 14.94 -33.95
C TYR A 709 16.75 14.77 -33.79
N SER A 710 15.96 15.68 -34.35
CA SER A 710 14.50 15.57 -34.35
C SER A 710 14.07 14.45 -35.31
N GLY A 711 13.29 13.48 -34.82
CA GLY A 711 12.74 12.42 -35.67
C GLY A 711 11.78 12.96 -36.75
N VAL A 712 11.03 14.02 -36.44
CA VAL A 712 10.06 14.62 -37.38
C VAL A 712 10.73 15.42 -38.49
N TYR A 713 11.75 16.21 -38.18
CA TYR A 713 12.38 17.15 -39.13
C TYR A 713 13.73 16.67 -39.68
N GLY A 714 14.35 15.67 -39.04
CA GLY A 714 15.70 15.19 -39.40
C GLY A 714 16.84 16.16 -39.11
N VAL A 715 16.57 17.29 -38.44
CA VAL A 715 17.57 18.32 -38.11
C VAL A 715 18.11 18.16 -36.69
N PRO A 716 19.36 18.55 -36.42
CA PRO A 716 19.89 18.56 -35.05
C PRO A 716 19.07 19.51 -34.17
N LEU A 717 18.86 19.11 -32.91
CA LEU A 717 18.22 19.96 -31.92
C LEU A 717 19.15 21.10 -31.50
N THR A 718 18.57 22.22 -31.09
CA THR A 718 19.32 23.45 -30.78
C THR A 718 20.24 23.34 -29.57
N CYS A 719 20.01 22.37 -28.68
CA CYS A 719 20.83 22.15 -27.49
C CYS A 719 21.08 20.66 -27.26
N HIS A 720 22.20 20.35 -26.61
CA HIS A 720 22.50 18.98 -26.19
C HIS A 720 21.54 18.54 -25.10
N ILE A 721 20.96 17.36 -25.29
CA ILE A 721 19.96 16.77 -24.41
C ILE A 721 20.65 15.86 -23.40
N PHE A 722 20.20 15.91 -22.15
CA PHE A 722 20.69 15.01 -21.13
C PHE A 722 20.09 13.61 -21.32
N THR A 723 20.93 12.64 -21.67
CA THR A 723 20.55 11.25 -21.94
C THR A 723 21.32 10.29 -21.03
N GLY A 724 20.63 9.29 -20.49
CA GLY A 724 21.29 8.25 -19.70
C GLY A 724 20.36 7.10 -19.34
N LEU A 725 20.85 6.21 -18.48
CA LEU A 725 20.16 4.97 -18.13
C LEU A 725 19.64 5.04 -16.71
N ILE A 726 18.33 4.84 -16.54
CA ILE A 726 17.65 4.90 -15.25
C ILE A 726 16.85 3.62 -15.04
N TYR A 727 16.81 3.11 -13.81
CA TYR A 727 16.01 1.94 -13.48
C TYR A 727 14.54 2.33 -13.22
N TYR A 728 13.65 1.89 -14.11
CA TYR A 728 12.23 2.19 -14.05
C TYR A 728 11.38 1.00 -13.60
N GLN A 729 10.30 1.30 -12.90
CA GLN A 729 9.38 0.37 -12.27
C GLN A 729 7.96 0.58 -12.81
N ARG A 730 7.23 -0.51 -13.08
CA ARG A 730 5.83 -0.46 -13.51
C ARG A 730 4.90 -0.67 -12.32
N LEU A 731 3.95 0.22 -12.07
CA LEU A 731 3.04 0.11 -10.93
C LEU A 731 1.84 -0.81 -11.24
N ARG A 732 1.30 -1.48 -10.22
CA ARG A 732 0.20 -2.47 -10.36
C ARG A 732 -1.15 -1.90 -10.82
N HIS A 733 -1.39 -0.60 -10.62
CA HIS A 733 -2.71 0.01 -10.77
C HIS A 733 -2.94 0.46 -12.22
N MET A 734 -3.51 -0.44 -13.02
CA MET A 734 -3.75 -0.23 -14.44
C MET A 734 -5.04 0.54 -14.72
N VAL A 735 -5.13 1.12 -15.92
CA VAL A 735 -6.30 1.88 -16.38
C VAL A 735 -7.47 0.98 -16.76
N THR A 736 -7.21 -0.23 -17.27
CA THR A 736 -8.26 -1.22 -17.61
C THR A 736 -9.16 -1.52 -16.42
N ASP A 737 -8.61 -1.42 -15.20
CA ASP A 737 -9.34 -1.67 -13.97
C ASP A 737 -10.18 -0.46 -13.48
N LYS A 738 -10.21 0.65 -14.23
CA LYS A 738 -10.89 1.89 -13.80
C LYS A 738 -11.96 2.42 -14.76
N ALA A 739 -11.80 2.23 -16.07
CA ALA A 739 -12.77 2.71 -17.05
C ALA A 739 -14.16 2.11 -16.80
N GLN A 740 -15.19 2.96 -16.81
CA GLN A 740 -16.60 2.55 -16.64
C GLN A 740 -17.50 3.40 -17.56
N VAL A 741 -18.47 2.75 -18.19
CA VAL A 741 -19.46 3.40 -19.05
C VAL A 741 -20.82 2.74 -18.83
N ARG A 742 -21.88 3.55 -18.83
CA ARG A 742 -23.26 3.08 -18.68
C ARG A 742 -24.19 4.00 -19.46
N ALA A 743 -24.98 3.41 -20.36
CA ALA A 743 -26.15 4.08 -20.95
C ALA A 743 -27.40 3.70 -20.14
N THR A 744 -27.77 2.42 -20.16
CA THR A 744 -28.80 1.81 -19.32
C THR A 744 -28.22 0.62 -18.58
N GLY A 745 -28.88 0.14 -17.53
CA GLY A 745 -28.35 -0.99 -16.77
C GLY A 745 -29.26 -1.43 -15.63
N PRO A 746 -28.82 -2.40 -14.83
CA PRO A 746 -29.57 -2.87 -13.68
C PRO A 746 -29.87 -1.71 -12.71
N ILE A 747 -31.07 -1.78 -12.16
CA ILE A 747 -31.59 -0.87 -11.14
C ILE A 747 -31.78 -1.65 -9.84
N ASP A 748 -31.65 -0.95 -8.73
CA ASP A 748 -31.97 -1.49 -7.43
C ASP A 748 -33.50 -1.65 -7.29
N SER A 749 -33.95 -2.77 -6.72
CA SER A 749 -35.39 -3.08 -6.65
C SER A 749 -36.14 -2.20 -5.66
N LEU A 750 -35.46 -1.69 -4.62
CA LEU A 750 -36.07 -0.85 -3.60
C LEU A 750 -36.20 0.60 -4.06
N THR A 751 -35.13 1.15 -4.62
CA THR A 751 -35.03 2.57 -4.96
C THR A 751 -35.28 2.87 -6.45
N HIS A 752 -35.27 1.85 -7.31
CA HIS A 752 -35.26 1.97 -8.78
C HIS A 752 -34.10 2.81 -9.34
N GLN A 753 -33.10 3.12 -8.52
CA GLN A 753 -31.91 3.84 -8.95
C GLN A 753 -30.87 2.90 -9.55
N PRO A 754 -29.97 3.41 -10.41
CA PRO A 754 -28.80 2.66 -10.86
C PRO A 754 -28.03 1.94 -9.74
N VAL A 755 -27.83 0.61 -9.86
CA VAL A 755 -27.04 -0.13 -8.87
C VAL A 755 -25.61 0.39 -8.75
N LYS A 756 -24.99 0.21 -7.59
CA LYS A 756 -23.56 0.53 -7.40
C LYS A 756 -22.66 -0.57 -7.96
N GLY A 757 -21.55 -0.16 -8.56
CA GLY A 757 -20.39 -1.01 -8.84
C GLY A 757 -20.19 -1.32 -10.31
N ARG A 758 -18.96 -1.08 -10.78
CA ARG A 758 -18.54 -1.23 -12.17
C ARG A 758 -18.80 -2.62 -12.76
N LYS A 759 -18.41 -3.69 -12.05
CA LYS A 759 -18.61 -5.10 -12.50
C LYS A 759 -20.08 -5.49 -12.63
N ARG A 760 -21.00 -4.71 -12.06
CA ARG A 760 -22.45 -4.90 -12.16
C ARG A 760 -23.08 -3.94 -13.16
N HIS A 761 -22.28 -3.28 -14.01
CA HIS A 761 -22.74 -2.20 -14.90
C HIS A 761 -23.47 -1.08 -14.12
N GLY A 762 -22.94 -0.77 -12.94
CA GLY A 762 -23.49 0.22 -12.04
C GLY A 762 -23.37 1.66 -12.55
N GLY A 763 -24.20 2.55 -12.00
CA GLY A 763 -24.21 3.97 -12.35
C GLY A 763 -23.07 4.77 -11.73
N VAL A 764 -22.79 5.94 -12.31
CA VAL A 764 -21.91 6.96 -11.71
C VAL A 764 -22.76 7.78 -10.76
N ARG A 765 -22.25 8.00 -9.53
CA ARG A 765 -22.95 8.80 -8.53
C ARG A 765 -22.78 10.29 -8.87
N PHE A 766 -23.89 10.97 -9.08
CA PHE A 766 -23.97 12.43 -9.08
C PHE A 766 -24.23 12.87 -7.64
N GLY A 767 -23.27 13.53 -7.01
CA GLY A 767 -23.28 13.87 -5.60
C GLY A 767 -23.86 15.27 -5.32
N GLU A 768 -23.75 15.66 -4.06
CA GLU A 768 -24.20 16.98 -3.59
C GLU A 768 -23.36 18.12 -4.16
N MET A 769 -22.04 17.96 -4.20
CA MET A 769 -21.14 19.00 -4.71
C MET A 769 -21.42 19.28 -6.21
N GLU A 770 -21.69 18.25 -6.99
CA GLU A 770 -22.03 18.40 -8.41
C GLU A 770 -23.42 19.02 -8.60
N ARG A 771 -24.39 18.71 -7.73
CA ARG A 771 -25.70 19.37 -7.70
C ARG A 771 -25.53 20.87 -7.48
N ASP A 772 -24.77 21.26 -6.46
CA ASP A 772 -24.60 22.67 -6.09
C ASP A 772 -23.86 23.44 -7.17
N ALA A 773 -22.89 22.81 -7.84
CA ALA A 773 -22.23 23.39 -9.01
C ALA A 773 -23.22 23.70 -10.15
N LEU A 774 -24.14 22.79 -10.47
CA LEU A 774 -25.16 23.05 -11.50
C LEU A 774 -26.18 24.12 -11.08
N ILE A 775 -26.53 24.18 -9.80
CA ILE A 775 -27.39 25.24 -9.26
C ILE A 775 -26.69 26.60 -9.37
N ALA A 776 -25.40 26.68 -9.04
CA ALA A 776 -24.61 27.90 -9.17
C ALA A 776 -24.51 28.39 -10.63
N HIS A 777 -24.46 27.47 -11.59
CA HIS A 777 -24.53 27.78 -13.02
C HIS A 777 -25.94 28.14 -13.51
N GLY A 778 -26.99 28.00 -12.69
CA GLY A 778 -28.38 28.20 -13.11
C GLY A 778 -28.90 27.14 -14.08
N ALA A 779 -28.23 25.99 -14.19
CA ALA A 779 -28.53 24.96 -15.18
C ALA A 779 -29.66 24.00 -14.73
N ALA A 780 -30.84 24.56 -14.44
CA ALA A 780 -31.98 23.83 -13.88
C ALA A 780 -32.44 22.64 -14.74
N ALA A 781 -32.42 22.77 -16.08
CA ALA A 781 -32.80 21.69 -16.99
C ALA A 781 -31.84 20.50 -16.93
N LEU A 782 -30.53 20.75 -16.85
CA LEU A 782 -29.53 19.69 -16.67
C LEU A 782 -29.66 19.02 -15.31
N LEU A 783 -29.95 19.80 -14.27
CA LEU A 783 -30.17 19.27 -12.94
C LEU A 783 -31.37 18.33 -12.90
N GLN A 784 -32.50 18.74 -13.49
CA GLN A 784 -33.69 17.91 -13.61
C GLN A 784 -33.44 16.66 -14.46
N ASP A 785 -32.67 16.78 -15.55
CA ASP A 785 -32.28 15.63 -16.37
C ASP A 785 -31.47 14.60 -15.58
N ARG A 786 -30.43 15.05 -14.86
CA ARG A 786 -29.54 14.14 -14.12
C ARG A 786 -30.20 13.50 -12.91
N LEU A 787 -30.96 14.26 -12.12
CA LEU A 787 -31.57 13.78 -10.88
C LEU A 787 -32.89 13.04 -11.06
N LEU A 788 -33.70 13.40 -12.06
CA LEU A 788 -35.02 12.81 -12.28
C LEU A 788 -35.06 11.94 -13.54
N HIS A 789 -34.76 12.50 -14.72
CA HIS A 789 -35.00 11.78 -15.99
C HIS A 789 -34.04 10.61 -16.23
N CYS A 790 -32.77 10.78 -15.89
CA CYS A 790 -31.72 9.77 -16.07
C CYS A 790 -31.56 8.81 -14.88
N SER A 791 -32.28 9.02 -13.78
CA SER A 791 -32.17 8.25 -12.53
C SER A 791 -33.42 7.43 -12.25
N ASP A 792 -34.37 7.97 -11.50
CA ASP A 792 -35.53 7.25 -10.93
C ASP A 792 -36.87 7.89 -11.29
N GLY A 793 -36.96 8.61 -12.41
CA GLY A 793 -38.18 9.23 -12.89
C GLY A 793 -39.33 8.21 -13.04
N HIS A 794 -40.36 8.36 -12.23
CA HIS A 794 -41.51 7.46 -12.17
C HIS A 794 -42.82 8.23 -12.36
N ARG A 795 -43.73 7.67 -13.15
CA ARG A 795 -45.08 8.21 -13.33
C ARG A 795 -46.03 7.57 -12.33
N ALA A 796 -46.46 8.33 -11.33
CA ALA A 796 -47.34 7.88 -10.26
C ALA A 796 -48.73 8.51 -10.39
N PHE A 797 -49.75 7.78 -9.95
CA PHE A 797 -51.08 8.35 -9.77
C PHE A 797 -51.17 9.00 -8.39
N CYS A 798 -51.84 10.15 -8.32
CA CYS A 798 -52.10 10.87 -7.08
C CYS A 798 -53.57 11.27 -7.02
N CYS A 799 -54.22 11.06 -5.88
CA CYS A 799 -55.61 11.47 -5.68
C CYS A 799 -55.70 13.00 -5.51
N PRO A 800 -56.54 13.71 -6.27
CA PRO A 800 -56.68 15.16 -6.14
C PRO A 800 -57.39 15.58 -4.84
N SER A 801 -58.19 14.70 -4.21
CA SER A 801 -58.94 15.02 -2.99
C SER A 801 -58.15 14.79 -1.70
N CYS A 802 -57.42 13.66 -1.58
CA CYS A 802 -56.61 13.38 -0.38
C CYS A 802 -55.10 13.61 -0.55
N GLY A 803 -54.61 13.92 -1.75
CA GLY A 803 -53.20 14.16 -2.02
C GLY A 803 -52.29 12.94 -1.84
N SER A 804 -52.85 11.74 -1.64
CA SER A 804 -52.08 10.53 -1.41
C SER A 804 -51.68 9.85 -2.73
N ILE A 805 -50.42 9.41 -2.78
CA ILE A 805 -49.84 8.60 -3.87
C ILE A 805 -49.96 7.09 -3.62
N LEU A 806 -50.35 6.68 -2.41
CA LEU A 806 -50.42 5.27 -1.99
C LEU A 806 -51.85 4.70 -2.06
N SER A 807 -52.85 5.58 -1.98
CA SER A 807 -54.27 5.23 -2.04
C SER A 807 -54.82 4.82 -3.42
N PRO A 808 -54.22 5.16 -4.58
CA PRO A 808 -54.72 4.69 -5.87
C PRO A 808 -54.62 3.16 -5.99
N ALA A 809 -55.76 2.51 -6.26
CA ALA A 809 -55.84 1.08 -6.54
C ALA A 809 -56.61 0.85 -7.86
N GLN A 810 -56.53 -0.39 -8.39
CA GLN A 810 -57.02 -0.84 -9.70
C GLN A 810 -58.18 -0.04 -10.33
N SER A 811 -58.10 0.17 -11.64
CA SER A 811 -59.19 0.74 -12.42
C SER A 811 -60.37 -0.25 -12.50
N PRO A 812 -61.59 0.15 -12.13
CA PRO A 812 -62.77 -0.54 -12.63
C PRO A 812 -62.88 -0.26 -14.14
N HIS A 813 -63.26 -1.28 -14.92
CA HIS A 813 -63.61 -1.10 -16.34
C HIS A 813 -64.84 -0.20 -16.45
N LEU A 814 -64.64 1.12 -16.57
CA LEU A 814 -65.73 2.05 -16.83
C LEU A 814 -66.31 1.79 -18.23
N LYS A 815 -67.62 1.53 -18.30
CA LYS A 815 -68.39 1.49 -19.55
C LYS A 815 -68.51 2.91 -20.11
N GLY A 816 -67.62 3.30 -21.02
CA GLY A 816 -67.76 4.53 -21.80
C GLY A 816 -68.84 4.41 -22.87
N ARG A 817 -69.62 5.49 -23.10
CA ARG A 817 -70.70 5.58 -24.09
C ARG A 817 -70.24 5.98 -25.50
N SER A 818 -68.95 5.91 -25.82
CA SER A 818 -68.39 6.27 -27.13
C SER A 818 -67.49 5.18 -27.72
N VAL A 819 -67.62 5.01 -29.04
CA VAL A 819 -66.92 4.01 -29.85
C VAL A 819 -65.44 4.38 -29.95
N GLY A 820 -64.59 3.69 -29.19
CA GLY A 820 -63.12 3.83 -29.27
C GLY A 820 -62.38 3.69 -27.95
N GLY A 821 -62.26 2.46 -27.44
CA GLY A 821 -61.23 2.05 -26.46
C GLY A 821 -61.45 2.44 -24.99
N LYS A 822 -61.84 1.47 -24.15
CA LYS A 822 -61.91 1.59 -22.69
C LYS A 822 -60.53 1.99 -22.12
N ARG A 823 -60.38 3.20 -21.58
CA ARG A 823 -59.17 3.60 -20.83
C ARG A 823 -59.37 3.38 -19.33
N PRO A 824 -58.61 2.48 -18.70
CA PRO A 824 -58.68 2.30 -17.26
C PRO A 824 -58.15 3.55 -16.53
N VAL A 825 -58.98 4.20 -15.72
CA VAL A 825 -58.57 5.30 -14.83
C VAL A 825 -58.54 4.77 -13.39
N PRO A 826 -57.41 4.84 -12.67
CA PRO A 826 -57.33 4.38 -11.29
C PRO A 826 -58.14 5.30 -10.37
N LEU A 827 -58.92 4.68 -9.47
CA LEU A 827 -59.68 5.38 -8.45
C LEU A 827 -58.92 5.33 -7.12
N CYS A 828 -59.06 6.39 -6.33
CA CYS A 828 -58.56 6.41 -4.97
C CYS A 828 -59.39 5.47 -4.07
N ARG A 829 -58.74 4.57 -3.33
CA ARG A 829 -59.43 3.66 -2.39
C ARG A 829 -60.18 4.39 -1.27
N ILE A 830 -59.68 5.55 -0.84
CA ILE A 830 -60.23 6.33 0.27
C ILE A 830 -61.36 7.25 -0.20
N CYS A 831 -61.11 8.08 -1.22
CA CYS A 831 -62.04 9.11 -1.67
C CYS A 831 -62.96 8.68 -2.84
N ALA A 832 -62.69 7.55 -3.50
CA ALA A 832 -63.38 7.10 -4.72
C ALA A 832 -63.35 8.11 -5.90
N VAL A 833 -62.44 9.09 -5.88
CA VAL A 833 -62.24 10.09 -6.94
C VAL A 833 -61.22 9.55 -7.97
N PRO A 834 -61.37 9.86 -9.28
CA PRO A 834 -60.36 9.56 -10.30
C PRO A 834 -59.02 10.25 -10.01
N CYS A 835 -57.94 9.47 -10.04
CA CYS A 835 -56.60 9.96 -9.76
C CYS A 835 -55.95 10.62 -10.99
N ARG A 836 -55.07 11.60 -10.76
CA ARG A 836 -54.27 12.27 -11.79
C ARG A 836 -52.89 11.64 -11.91
N LEU A 837 -52.30 11.67 -13.10
CA LEU A 837 -50.94 11.18 -13.35
C LEU A 837 -49.93 12.32 -13.13
N VAL A 838 -48.92 12.08 -12.30
CA VAL A 838 -47.84 13.02 -11.98
C VAL A 838 -46.50 12.32 -12.14
N GLN A 839 -45.46 13.06 -12.55
CA GLN A 839 -44.10 12.56 -12.62
C GLN A 839 -43.33 12.97 -11.37
N LEU A 840 -42.79 11.99 -10.65
CA LEU A 840 -42.01 12.18 -9.42
C LEU A 840 -40.87 11.15 -9.37
N PRO A 841 -39.82 11.40 -8.57
CA PRO A 841 -38.81 10.38 -8.27
C PRO A 841 -39.44 9.15 -7.62
N TYR A 842 -39.04 7.95 -8.01
CA TYR A 842 -39.51 6.71 -7.38
C TYR A 842 -39.15 6.65 -5.90
N ILE A 843 -37.98 7.20 -5.52
CA ILE A 843 -37.56 7.24 -4.12
C ILE A 843 -38.55 8.02 -3.24
N PHE A 844 -39.27 9.01 -3.79
CA PHE A 844 -40.29 9.75 -3.05
C PHE A 844 -41.48 8.86 -2.68
N ARG A 845 -41.84 7.89 -3.54
CA ARG A 845 -42.86 6.89 -3.22
C ARG A 845 -42.41 5.97 -2.11
N TYR A 846 -41.15 5.54 -2.15
CA TYR A 846 -40.56 4.73 -1.09
C TYR A 846 -40.53 5.49 0.25
N LEU A 847 -40.09 6.75 0.25
CA LEU A 847 -40.13 7.63 1.43
C LEU A 847 -41.55 7.77 1.99
N SER A 848 -42.54 7.95 1.13
CA SER A 848 -43.94 8.06 1.57
C SER A 848 -44.47 6.77 2.20
N ASN A 849 -44.01 5.59 1.76
CA ASN A 849 -44.32 4.31 2.40
C ASN A 849 -43.67 4.18 3.78
N GLU A 850 -42.40 4.57 3.93
CA GLU A 850 -41.69 4.53 5.20
C GLU A 850 -42.27 5.54 6.21
N LEU A 851 -42.65 6.73 5.76
CA LEU A 851 -43.33 7.70 6.61
C LEU A 851 -44.72 7.18 7.04
N ALA A 852 -45.46 6.56 6.13
CA ALA A 852 -46.76 5.96 6.47
C ALA A 852 -46.63 4.81 7.48
N SER A 853 -45.52 4.05 7.47
CA SER A 853 -45.25 3.01 8.49
C SER A 853 -45.04 3.59 9.89
N MET A 854 -44.54 4.84 9.97
CA MET A 854 -44.43 5.62 11.21
C MET A 854 -45.70 6.44 11.53
N ASN A 855 -46.83 6.17 10.85
CA ASN A 855 -48.08 6.93 10.93
C ASN A 855 -47.95 8.42 10.54
N VAL A 856 -46.92 8.77 9.76
CA VAL A 856 -46.74 10.11 9.19
C VAL A 856 -47.31 10.11 7.77
N THR A 857 -48.34 10.93 7.52
CA THR A 857 -48.98 11.01 6.20
C THR A 857 -48.42 12.16 5.37
N VAL A 858 -48.00 11.87 4.14
CA VAL A 858 -47.60 12.88 3.14
C VAL A 858 -48.79 13.18 2.24
N ARG A 859 -49.18 14.46 2.14
CA ARG A 859 -50.26 14.93 1.27
C ARG A 859 -49.68 15.87 0.22
N LEU A 860 -49.82 15.51 -1.05
CA LEU A 860 -49.46 16.36 -2.18
C LEU A 860 -50.66 17.25 -2.55
N GLU A 861 -50.44 18.56 -2.51
CA GLU A 861 -51.41 19.52 -3.05
C GLU A 861 -51.18 19.63 -4.55
N LEU A 862 -52.14 19.11 -5.33
CA LEU A 862 -52.09 19.14 -6.78
C LEU A 862 -52.80 20.40 -7.28
N ASP A 863 -52.11 21.53 -7.21
CA ASP A 863 -52.59 22.74 -7.88
C ASP A 863 -52.37 22.61 -9.39
N HIS A 864 -53.37 23.03 -10.16
CA HIS A 864 -53.14 23.32 -11.56
C HIS A 864 -52.24 24.55 -11.62
N LEU A 865 -51.07 24.42 -12.25
CA LEU A 865 -50.13 25.51 -12.59
C LEU A 865 -50.76 26.92 -12.45
N GLY A 866 -50.60 27.54 -11.27
CA GLY A 866 -50.89 28.96 -11.05
C GLY A 866 -52.15 29.38 -10.27
N PHE A 867 -53.02 28.50 -9.76
CA PHE A 867 -54.14 28.93 -8.89
C PHE A 867 -54.34 28.04 -7.65
N PRO A 868 -54.49 28.61 -6.44
CA PRO A 868 -54.70 27.84 -5.22
C PRO A 868 -56.11 27.25 -5.20
N VAL A 869 -56.22 25.93 -4.99
CA VAL A 869 -57.51 25.30 -4.66
C VAL A 869 -57.89 25.72 -3.24
N LYS A 870 -58.88 26.62 -3.11
CA LYS A 870 -59.43 27.01 -1.80
C LYS A 870 -59.91 25.77 -1.05
N ARG A 871 -59.26 25.50 0.09
CA ARG A 871 -59.69 24.51 1.10
C ARG A 871 -60.93 25.03 1.81
N ASP A 872 -62.10 24.91 1.20
CA ASP A 872 -63.36 25.01 1.93
C ASP A 872 -64.35 24.08 1.25
N LEU A 873 -64.56 22.91 1.86
CA LEU A 873 -65.81 22.15 1.80
C LEU A 873 -65.67 21.04 2.85
N GLU A 874 -66.08 21.40 4.07
CA GLU A 874 -66.42 20.44 5.11
C GLU A 874 -67.38 19.39 4.52
N VAL A 875 -66.98 18.13 4.62
CA VAL A 875 -67.80 16.99 4.22
C VAL A 875 -68.88 16.79 5.29
N HIS A 876 -70.12 17.19 5.01
CA HIS A 876 -71.27 16.60 5.67
C HIS A 876 -71.71 15.34 4.91
N PRO A 877 -71.78 14.17 5.56
CA PRO A 877 -72.24 12.95 4.91
C PRO A 877 -73.76 12.89 5.03
N LYS A 878 -74.48 13.25 3.97
CA LYS A 878 -75.85 12.78 3.64
C LYS A 878 -76.35 13.52 2.40
N GLN A 879 -76.47 12.80 1.29
CA GLN A 879 -77.55 12.86 0.29
C GLN A 879 -77.02 12.32 -1.05
N LEU A 880 -77.07 10.99 -1.16
CA LEU A 880 -77.38 10.35 -2.43
C LEU A 880 -78.88 10.58 -2.67
N GLN A 881 -79.22 11.02 -3.89
CA GLN A 881 -80.54 11.23 -4.50
C GLN A 881 -80.80 12.70 -4.81
N ASP A 882 -80.39 13.15 -6.00
CA ASP A 882 -81.33 13.38 -7.09
C ASP A 882 -80.61 13.97 -8.30
N GLY A 883 -80.98 13.47 -9.47
CA GLY A 883 -80.48 13.97 -10.74
C GLY A 883 -81.08 15.34 -11.04
N THR A 884 -80.23 16.33 -11.29
CA THR A 884 -80.57 17.45 -12.15
C THR A 884 -79.31 18.05 -12.77
N ILE A 885 -79.40 18.23 -14.08
CA ILE A 885 -78.40 18.82 -14.95
C ILE A 885 -78.38 20.32 -14.69
N GLY A 886 -77.24 20.84 -14.20
CA GLY A 886 -76.96 22.27 -14.11
C GLY A 886 -75.80 22.66 -15.02
N ARG A 887 -76.11 23.31 -16.14
CA ARG A 887 -75.16 23.95 -17.05
C ARG A 887 -74.42 25.09 -16.33
N SER A 888 -73.10 25.16 -16.47
CA SER A 888 -72.37 26.43 -16.37
C SER A 888 -71.28 26.55 -17.45
N GLY A 889 -71.44 27.61 -18.24
CA GLY A 889 -70.48 28.34 -19.07
C GLY A 889 -69.21 27.67 -19.58
N TYR A 890 -69.20 27.38 -20.88
CA TYR A 890 -68.00 27.51 -21.70
C TYR A 890 -67.56 28.98 -21.72
N ALA A 891 -66.34 29.27 -21.28
CA ALA A 891 -65.58 30.43 -21.70
C ALA A 891 -64.33 29.92 -22.42
N GLY A 892 -64.18 30.33 -23.67
CA GLY A 892 -63.11 29.92 -24.56
C GLY A 892 -61.74 30.39 -24.07
N ALA A 893 -60.75 29.52 -24.19
CA ALA A 893 -59.35 29.89 -24.22
C ALA A 893 -58.74 29.29 -25.49
N GLY A 894 -58.06 30.15 -26.23
CA GLY A 894 -57.65 29.96 -27.60
C GLY A 894 -56.71 28.78 -27.85
N THR A 895 -56.76 28.38 -29.11
CA THR A 895 -55.72 27.66 -29.83
C THR A 895 -54.38 28.39 -29.70
N ASP A 896 -53.41 27.79 -29.02
CA ASP A 896 -52.00 27.97 -29.35
C ASP A 896 -51.40 26.60 -29.62
N GLN A 897 -51.14 26.39 -30.91
CA GLN A 897 -50.36 25.29 -31.45
C GLN A 897 -48.89 25.58 -31.18
N VAL A 898 -48.18 24.67 -30.50
CA VAL A 898 -46.73 24.52 -30.63
C VAL A 898 -46.44 23.02 -30.85
N PRO A 899 -45.63 22.65 -31.86
CA PRO A 899 -45.75 21.36 -32.53
C PRO A 899 -45.06 20.21 -31.80
N PHE A 900 -45.64 19.02 -31.98
CA PHE A 900 -44.98 17.74 -31.72
C PHE A 900 -43.79 17.54 -32.68
N PRO A 901 -42.61 17.11 -32.21
CA PRO A 901 -41.72 16.31 -33.03
C PRO A 901 -42.14 14.84 -32.91
N SER A 902 -42.68 14.33 -34.01
CA SER A 902 -42.95 12.90 -34.20
C SER A 902 -41.68 12.07 -34.02
N ARG A 903 -41.71 11.11 -33.09
CA ARG A 903 -40.77 9.97 -33.08
C ARG A 903 -40.99 9.17 -34.38
N GLN A 904 -40.10 9.33 -35.35
CA GLN A 904 -39.89 8.31 -36.38
C GLN A 904 -39.03 7.20 -35.79
N GLU A 905 -39.60 6.00 -35.71
CA GLU A 905 -38.82 4.77 -35.56
C GLU A 905 -38.00 4.54 -36.85
N PRO A 906 -36.70 4.20 -36.78
CA PRO A 906 -35.99 3.74 -37.96
C PRO A 906 -36.35 2.27 -38.21
N ARG A 907 -37.20 2.04 -39.22
CA ARG A 907 -37.35 0.73 -39.85
C ARG A 907 -36.01 0.35 -40.50
N ARG A 908 -35.48 -0.80 -40.09
CA ARG A 908 -34.40 -1.51 -40.78
C ARG A 908 -34.77 -1.75 -42.24
N ALA A 909 -34.04 -1.14 -43.17
CA ALA A 909 -33.99 -1.57 -44.56
C ALA A 909 -32.74 -2.44 -44.75
N ARG A 910 -32.96 -3.70 -45.10
CA ARG A 910 -31.98 -4.53 -45.82
C ARG A 910 -31.97 -4.03 -47.27
N GLY A 911 -30.79 -3.77 -47.83
CA GLY A 911 -30.60 -3.46 -49.23
C GLY A 911 -29.12 -3.44 -49.59
N ASN A 912 -28.76 -4.18 -50.62
CA ASN A 912 -27.42 -4.52 -51.08
C ASN A 912 -26.63 -3.35 -51.69
N ALA A 913 -25.30 -3.50 -51.61
CA ALA A 913 -24.24 -3.20 -52.59
C ALA A 913 -24.10 -1.80 -53.21
N GLY A 914 -22.85 -1.32 -53.15
CA GLY A 914 -22.30 -0.11 -53.75
C GLY A 914 -20.98 0.21 -53.08
#